data_AF-A0A9D2IET2-F1
#
_entry.id   AF-A0A9D2IET2-F1
#
_cell.length_a   1.000
_cell.length_b   1.000
_cell.length_c   1.000
_cell.angle_alpha   90.00
_cell.angle_beta   90.00
_cell.angle_gamma   90.00
#
_symmetry.space_group_name_H-M   'P 1'
#
loop_
_entity.id
_entity.type
_entity.pdbx_description
1 polymer ?
#
loop_
_entity_poly.entity_id
_entity_poly.type
_entity_poly.pdbx_seq_one_letter_code
_entity_poly.pdbx_strand_id
1 'polypeptide(L)'
;MKKILSVLLALLCCLAAASGIAACEKQQEEPTPEPKANVIQDGRVLMGMYHITPVLDDVENQITFQEAVEGDEFDVFTIYPQEIPDEEDFDKYCQMVYDAGKVFWMGNAPYLWNSANGNTLYSDVYVRLAQLRDRLRSKPYYDAYLGSYVDEPLLAGVSGETLREATKAHSIIFPDKRFCVVFSAPAFAEDLAMNGDRMRPEYGEYITDMGFDMYGEWTDKLEEIWDTMTSMFEGQGKRFWAVPMAMNYRSMVTEQDALDHINNFYELVKDTEGGAGMLLYSAYTYPASVEAIGNIGFCDMAYTTKDQFMTWKDRGDPWAKFYAKYYDENGNQVTPGVDFEPWTKLDARIKEIAAELAVSNENKFIKANTVIDAADGQTFTYDGSAKMPQTQTFIPGLSYEFAVKGSEQFTAQAPAEIGEYTARISLKESIYRTAAQVNVDFSIVDSGKTVIAQSLISEDYASAVKTVAVDLDGLQYSLDGGSYSDYARGTKIDITGLIVREGRNKCVYFRQNGKEPYVYNVRKYENITVAGFESAATPAYSKYTPVGTMKHSGNYGARLNPAFNSGEGIYVSEMYFSDMEYALKDNAWSFDGCLSLEFWVYAADDWSVSIWLLADTWGGVGTPERFEIPKNTWTKVSFDLSKLQEISASVDYTLDHLLVLSLLGTAEDVEVYIDDISVVGIR
;
A
#
# COMPACT_ATOMS: atom_id res chain seq x y z
N MET A 1 -28.97 -34.15 65.57
CA MET A 1 -27.75 -33.56 64.98
C MET A 1 -27.84 -33.35 63.47
N LYS A 2 -28.09 -34.38 62.63
CA LYS A 2 -28.13 -34.19 61.16
C LYS A 2 -29.12 -33.13 60.65
N LYS A 3 -30.35 -33.05 61.20
CA LYS A 3 -31.33 -32.02 60.79
C LYS A 3 -30.94 -30.58 61.18
N ILE A 4 -30.19 -30.40 62.26
CA ILE A 4 -29.72 -29.07 62.70
C ILE A 4 -28.57 -28.61 61.81
N LEU A 5 -27.70 -29.53 61.39
CA LEU A 5 -26.61 -29.22 60.47
C LEU A 5 -27.11 -28.81 59.08
N SER A 6 -28.16 -29.47 58.57
CA SER A 6 -28.76 -29.12 57.27
C SER A 6 -29.44 -27.75 57.28
N VAL A 7 -30.08 -27.37 58.40
CA VAL A 7 -30.70 -26.03 58.54
C VAL A 7 -29.62 -24.96 58.69
N LEU A 8 -28.54 -25.22 59.41
CA LEU A 8 -27.39 -24.30 59.51
C LEU A 8 -26.67 -24.11 58.18
N LEU A 9 -26.53 -25.17 57.37
CA LEU A 9 -25.91 -25.08 56.04
C LEU A 9 -26.79 -24.28 55.07
N ALA A 10 -28.11 -24.50 55.09
CA ALA A 10 -29.05 -23.72 54.31
C ALA A 10 -29.07 -22.23 54.74
N LEU A 11 -29.00 -21.96 56.04
CA LEU A 11 -28.91 -20.59 56.55
C LEU A 11 -27.60 -19.90 56.16
N LEU A 12 -26.47 -20.63 56.15
CA LEU A 12 -25.18 -20.10 55.69
C LEU A 12 -25.20 -19.81 54.18
N CYS A 13 -25.82 -20.67 53.36
CA CYS A 13 -25.96 -20.42 51.93
C CYS A 13 -26.88 -19.23 51.63
N CYS A 14 -27.97 -19.04 52.39
CA CYS A 14 -28.83 -17.87 52.25
C CYS A 14 -28.17 -16.57 52.75
N LEU A 15 -27.34 -16.63 53.80
CA LEU A 15 -26.58 -15.47 54.28
C LEU A 15 -25.44 -15.08 53.33
N ALA A 16 -24.79 -16.06 52.67
CA ALA A 16 -23.80 -15.79 51.63
C ALA A 16 -24.44 -15.16 50.37
N ALA A 17 -25.65 -15.59 50.00
CA ALA A 17 -26.42 -14.99 48.91
C ALA A 17 -26.91 -13.57 49.26
N ALA A 18 -27.29 -13.31 50.51
CA ALA A 18 -27.71 -11.98 50.96
C ALA A 18 -26.55 -10.98 51.10
N SER A 19 -25.33 -11.44 51.44
CA SER A 19 -24.13 -10.59 51.42
C SER A 19 -23.61 -10.26 50.02
N GLY A 20 -24.00 -11.04 48.99
CA GLY A 20 -23.68 -10.76 47.60
C GLY A 20 -24.60 -9.72 46.94
N ILE A 21 -25.77 -9.44 47.51
CA ILE A 21 -26.78 -8.52 46.95
C ILE A 21 -26.67 -7.11 47.57
N ALA A 22 -26.01 -6.97 48.72
CA ALA A 22 -25.80 -5.68 49.39
C ALA A 22 -24.52 -4.93 48.99
N ALA A 23 -23.72 -5.51 48.09
CA ALA A 23 -22.59 -4.84 47.43
C ALA A 23 -22.89 -4.62 45.94
N CYS A 24 -24.09 -4.11 45.64
CA CYS A 24 -24.29 -3.34 44.41
C CYS A 24 -23.79 -1.91 44.68
N GLU A 25 -22.52 -1.78 45.05
CA GLU A 25 -21.81 -0.52 44.80
C GLU A 25 -21.91 -0.32 43.30
N LYS A 26 -22.42 0.85 42.89
CA LYS A 26 -22.27 1.32 41.51
C LYS A 26 -20.85 0.97 41.11
N GLN A 27 -20.68 0.11 40.10
CA GLN A 27 -19.38 -0.02 39.43
C GLN A 27 -18.97 1.41 39.14
N GLN A 28 -17.97 1.86 39.89
CA GLN A 28 -17.34 3.13 39.65
C GLN A 28 -16.80 2.96 38.24
N GLU A 29 -17.44 3.62 37.26
CA GLU A 29 -16.99 3.63 35.87
C GLU A 29 -15.47 3.76 35.93
N GLU A 30 -14.77 2.71 35.49
CA GLU A 30 -13.32 2.77 35.41
C GLU A 30 -13.03 4.02 34.58
N PRO A 31 -12.15 4.92 35.07
CA PRO A 31 -11.87 6.15 34.35
C PRO A 31 -11.48 5.78 32.93
N THR A 32 -12.23 6.32 31.96
CA THR A 32 -11.99 6.08 30.54
C THR A 32 -10.49 6.26 30.30
N PRO A 33 -9.78 5.24 29.78
CA PRO A 33 -8.34 5.33 29.63
C PRO A 33 -8.00 6.61 28.88
N GLU A 34 -7.07 7.40 29.44
CA GLU A 34 -6.72 8.68 28.85
C GLU A 34 -6.41 8.50 27.36
N PRO A 35 -6.91 9.41 26.50
CA PRO A 35 -6.65 9.34 25.06
C PRO A 35 -5.15 9.19 24.82
N LYS A 36 -4.75 8.16 24.06
CA LYS A 36 -3.35 8.02 23.63
C LYS A 36 -2.99 9.25 22.79
N ALA A 37 -1.84 9.87 23.08
CA ALA A 37 -1.36 11.03 22.34
C ALA A 37 -1.32 10.73 20.82
N ASN A 38 -1.57 11.75 20.01
CA ASN A 38 -1.61 11.68 18.54
C ASN A 38 -2.75 10.82 17.93
N VAL A 39 -3.71 10.35 18.73
CA VAL A 39 -4.91 9.67 18.22
C VAL A 39 -6.06 10.68 18.14
N ILE A 40 -6.66 10.83 16.95
CA ILE A 40 -7.87 11.63 16.77
C ILE A 40 -9.03 10.87 17.42
N GLN A 41 -9.67 11.51 18.42
CA GLN A 41 -10.89 10.97 19.01
C GLN A 41 -12.09 11.63 18.35
N ASP A 42 -12.74 10.89 17.46
CA ASP A 42 -13.97 11.35 16.85
C ASP A 42 -15.17 10.77 17.61
N GLY A 43 -15.70 11.52 18.59
CA GLY A 43 -16.88 11.13 19.36
C GLY A 43 -18.21 11.42 18.65
N ARG A 44 -18.15 11.85 17.38
CA ARG A 44 -19.34 12.13 16.57
C ARG A 44 -19.96 10.83 16.07
N VAL A 45 -21.29 10.85 15.91
CA VAL A 45 -22.00 9.89 15.06
C VAL A 45 -22.04 10.48 13.66
N LEU A 46 -21.46 9.78 12.68
CA LEU A 46 -21.18 10.34 11.36
C LEU A 46 -22.16 9.83 10.31
N MET A 47 -22.56 10.70 9.39
CA MET A 47 -23.20 10.27 8.15
C MET A 47 -22.14 10.08 7.09
N GLY A 48 -22.12 8.92 6.47
CA GLY A 48 -21.08 8.53 5.54
C GLY A 48 -21.62 8.15 4.18
N MET A 49 -20.80 8.43 3.17
CA MET A 49 -21.03 7.94 1.82
C MET A 49 -20.19 6.70 1.60
N TYR A 50 -20.90 5.59 1.41
CA TYR A 50 -20.27 4.34 1.03
C TYR A 50 -19.86 4.43 -0.44
N HIS A 51 -18.56 4.28 -0.70
CA HIS A 51 -17.99 4.05 -2.03
C HIS A 51 -18.35 5.09 -3.10
N ILE A 52 -17.49 6.11 -3.25
CA ILE A 52 -17.59 7.06 -4.34
C ILE A 52 -16.36 6.99 -5.23
N THR A 53 -16.58 6.74 -6.52
CA THR A 53 -15.56 6.79 -7.55
C THR A 53 -15.63 8.17 -8.21
N PRO A 54 -14.60 9.01 -8.08
CA PRO A 54 -14.62 10.34 -8.65
C PRO A 54 -14.56 10.41 -10.19
N VAL A 55 -14.31 9.29 -10.87
CA VAL A 55 -14.29 9.15 -12.35
C VAL A 55 -15.65 9.47 -12.99
N LEU A 56 -16.67 9.73 -12.18
CA LEU A 56 -18.06 9.83 -12.60
C LEU A 56 -18.63 11.24 -12.50
N ASP A 57 -17.77 12.26 -12.26
CA ASP A 57 -18.16 13.67 -12.25
C ASP A 57 -18.76 14.15 -13.60
N ASP A 58 -18.64 13.36 -14.68
CA ASP A 58 -19.15 13.68 -16.03
C ASP A 58 -20.57 13.12 -16.34
N VAL A 59 -21.25 12.47 -15.39
CA VAL A 59 -22.60 11.91 -15.61
C VAL A 59 -23.70 12.97 -15.38
N GLU A 60 -24.53 13.20 -16.41
CA GLU A 60 -25.60 14.20 -16.37
C GLU A 60 -26.66 13.84 -15.29
N ASN A 61 -26.94 14.78 -14.37
CA ASN A 61 -27.94 14.69 -13.28
C ASN A 61 -27.56 13.85 -12.05
N GLN A 62 -26.27 13.74 -11.72
CA GLN A 62 -25.79 13.13 -10.47
C GLN A 62 -25.11 14.20 -9.58
N ILE A 63 -25.17 14.03 -8.25
CA ILE A 63 -24.35 14.82 -7.33
C ILE A 63 -22.90 14.43 -7.58
N THR A 64 -22.08 15.40 -7.98
CA THR A 64 -20.63 15.23 -8.16
C THR A 64 -19.95 14.94 -6.82
N PHE A 65 -18.76 14.34 -6.85
CA PHE A 65 -17.99 14.16 -5.60
C PHE A 65 -17.75 15.49 -4.89
N GLN A 66 -17.51 16.55 -5.67
CA GLN A 66 -17.33 17.90 -5.13
C GLN A 66 -18.57 18.40 -4.39
N GLU A 67 -19.76 18.30 -4.98
CA GLU A 67 -21.01 18.73 -4.34
C GLU A 67 -21.29 17.94 -3.06
N ALA A 68 -21.01 16.63 -3.03
CA ALA A 68 -21.14 15.82 -1.82
C ALA A 68 -20.15 16.23 -0.70
N VAL A 69 -18.91 16.57 -1.07
CA VAL A 69 -17.90 17.06 -0.13
C VAL A 69 -18.22 18.47 0.37
N GLU A 70 -18.78 19.34 -0.47
CA GLU A 70 -19.16 20.70 -0.09
C GLU A 70 -20.50 20.80 0.66
N GLY A 71 -21.38 19.82 0.50
CA GLY A 71 -22.68 19.74 1.20
C GLY A 71 -22.56 19.46 2.71
N ASP A 72 -23.67 19.49 3.42
CA ASP A 72 -23.71 19.26 4.88
C ASP A 72 -24.16 17.83 5.23
N GLU A 73 -24.53 17.03 4.22
CA GLU A 73 -25.16 15.72 4.42
C GLU A 73 -24.18 14.62 4.86
N PHE A 74 -22.92 14.70 4.46
CA PHE A 74 -21.93 13.64 4.65
C PHE A 74 -20.67 14.15 5.34
N ASP A 75 -20.22 13.46 6.38
CA ASP A 75 -19.00 13.74 7.13
C ASP A 75 -17.84 12.82 6.75
N VAL A 76 -18.15 11.61 6.28
CA VAL A 76 -17.16 10.57 5.99
C VAL A 76 -17.33 9.98 4.59
N PHE A 77 -16.22 9.73 3.90
CA PHE A 77 -16.21 9.16 2.56
C PHE A 77 -15.40 7.86 2.51
N THR A 78 -15.76 6.96 1.60
CA THR A 78 -14.97 5.76 1.31
C THR A 78 -14.34 5.94 -0.07
N ILE A 79 -13.02 6.04 -0.12
CA ILE A 79 -12.25 6.33 -1.34
C ILE A 79 -11.41 5.11 -1.72
N TYR A 80 -11.52 4.64 -2.96
CA TYR A 80 -10.84 3.44 -3.44
C TYR A 80 -9.75 3.78 -4.46
N PRO A 81 -8.47 3.61 -4.11
CA PRO A 81 -7.37 3.95 -5.01
C PRO A 81 -7.42 3.21 -6.35
N GLN A 82 -7.94 1.97 -6.38
CA GLN A 82 -7.98 1.17 -7.60
C GLN A 82 -9.04 1.62 -8.62
N GLU A 83 -9.94 2.49 -8.20
CA GLU A 83 -10.99 3.03 -9.06
C GLU A 83 -10.73 4.47 -9.51
N ILE A 84 -9.67 5.08 -8.98
CA ILE A 84 -9.23 6.40 -9.38
C ILE A 84 -8.11 6.22 -10.42
N PRO A 85 -8.14 6.95 -11.55
CA PRO A 85 -7.32 6.60 -12.72
C PRO A 85 -5.82 6.69 -12.45
N ASP A 86 -5.42 7.66 -11.62
CA ASP A 86 -4.05 7.90 -11.23
C ASP A 86 -3.91 8.48 -9.81
N GLU A 87 -2.66 8.63 -9.38
CA GLU A 87 -2.31 9.10 -8.05
C GLU A 87 -2.56 10.61 -7.84
N GLU A 88 -2.49 11.43 -8.90
CA GLU A 88 -2.73 12.87 -8.80
C GLU A 88 -4.21 13.16 -8.50
N ASP A 89 -5.11 12.45 -9.19
CA ASP A 89 -6.53 12.51 -8.90
C ASP A 89 -6.84 11.99 -7.49
N PHE A 90 -6.22 10.88 -7.07
CA PHE A 90 -6.42 10.36 -5.70
C PHE A 90 -6.04 11.41 -4.65
N ASP A 91 -4.87 12.05 -4.82
CA ASP A 91 -4.41 13.12 -3.93
C ASP A 91 -5.37 14.31 -3.92
N LYS A 92 -5.87 14.72 -5.09
CA LYS A 92 -6.83 15.83 -5.25
C LYS A 92 -8.11 15.56 -4.45
N TYR A 93 -8.71 14.37 -4.57
CA TYR A 93 -9.96 14.06 -3.88
C TYR A 93 -9.78 13.94 -2.36
N CYS A 94 -8.69 13.31 -1.91
CA CYS A 94 -8.34 13.29 -0.48
C CYS A 94 -8.10 14.71 0.07
N GLN A 95 -7.48 15.59 -0.72
CA GLN A 95 -7.25 16.98 -0.34
C GLN A 95 -8.57 17.75 -0.21
N MET A 96 -9.52 17.56 -1.13
CA MET A 96 -10.84 18.19 -1.06
C MET A 96 -11.59 17.82 0.23
N VAL A 97 -11.59 16.54 0.60
CA VAL A 97 -12.21 16.06 1.86
C VAL A 97 -11.55 16.72 3.08
N TYR A 98 -10.22 16.79 3.09
CA TYR A 98 -9.47 17.44 4.16
C TYR A 98 -9.79 18.94 4.26
N ASP A 99 -9.81 19.67 3.15
CA ASP A 99 -10.08 21.12 3.15
C ASP A 99 -11.52 21.44 3.60
N ALA A 100 -12.46 20.53 3.37
CA ALA A 100 -13.84 20.63 3.86
C ALA A 100 -14.01 20.29 5.35
N GLY A 101 -12.95 19.85 6.04
CA GLY A 101 -13.05 19.44 7.45
C GLY A 101 -13.70 18.07 7.66
N LYS A 102 -13.77 17.26 6.60
CA LYS A 102 -14.40 15.94 6.57
C LYS A 102 -13.35 14.84 6.65
N VAL A 103 -13.75 13.59 6.75
CA VAL A 103 -12.82 12.46 6.93
C VAL A 103 -13.05 11.38 5.89
N PHE A 104 -12.07 10.51 5.68
CA PHE A 104 -12.24 9.41 4.74
C PHE A 104 -11.57 8.11 5.18
N TRP A 105 -12.17 7.02 4.75
CA TRP A 105 -11.58 5.70 4.72
C TRP A 105 -10.96 5.42 3.35
N MET A 106 -9.87 4.67 3.33
CA MET A 106 -9.27 4.19 2.08
C MET A 106 -9.52 2.70 1.90
N GLY A 107 -10.11 2.34 0.76
CA GLY A 107 -10.31 0.94 0.39
C GLY A 107 -8.98 0.23 0.13
N ASN A 108 -8.64 -0.76 0.97
CA ASN A 108 -7.28 -1.32 1.02
C ASN A 108 -7.15 -2.78 0.61
N ALA A 109 -8.22 -3.42 0.15
CA ALA A 109 -8.17 -4.81 -0.31
C ALA A 109 -6.99 -5.11 -1.27
N PRO A 110 -6.64 -4.24 -2.25
CA PRO A 110 -5.50 -4.49 -3.15
C PRO A 110 -4.11 -4.48 -2.48
N TYR A 111 -3.97 -3.85 -1.30
CA TYR A 111 -2.71 -3.82 -0.54
C TYR A 111 -2.56 -4.98 0.44
N LEU A 112 -3.68 -5.64 0.76
CA LEU A 112 -3.74 -6.68 1.78
C LEU A 112 -3.75 -8.07 1.13
N TRP A 113 -4.57 -8.27 0.10
CA TRP A 113 -4.81 -9.59 -0.47
C TRP A 113 -4.51 -9.67 -1.95
N ASN A 114 -3.98 -10.82 -2.34
CA ASN A 114 -3.79 -11.22 -3.71
C ASN A 114 -5.05 -11.93 -4.22
N SER A 115 -5.92 -11.17 -4.91
CA SER A 115 -7.16 -11.72 -5.48
C SER A 115 -6.90 -12.76 -6.58
N ALA A 116 -5.80 -12.61 -7.34
CA ALA A 116 -5.40 -13.60 -8.34
C ALA A 116 -4.96 -14.94 -7.72
N ASN A 117 -4.63 -14.94 -6.42
CA ASN A 117 -4.28 -16.13 -5.66
C ASN A 117 -5.34 -16.48 -4.60
N GLY A 118 -6.63 -16.34 -4.94
CA GLY A 118 -7.73 -16.75 -4.07
C GLY A 118 -7.86 -15.92 -2.79
N ASN A 119 -7.58 -14.61 -2.88
CA ASN A 119 -7.66 -13.67 -1.76
C ASN A 119 -6.74 -14.01 -0.57
N THR A 120 -5.58 -14.61 -0.83
CA THR A 120 -4.55 -14.84 0.19
C THR A 120 -3.84 -13.55 0.60
N LEU A 121 -3.40 -13.46 1.85
CA LEU A 121 -2.53 -12.38 2.33
C LEU A 121 -1.25 -12.31 1.49
N TYR A 122 -0.86 -11.11 1.06
CA TYR A 122 0.44 -10.90 0.46
C TYR A 122 1.57 -11.26 1.42
N SER A 123 2.55 -12.05 0.98
CA SER A 123 3.72 -12.42 1.79
C SER A 123 4.54 -11.20 2.23
N ASP A 124 4.46 -10.10 1.48
CA ASP A 124 5.11 -8.82 1.72
C ASP A 124 4.15 -7.74 2.27
N VAL A 125 3.02 -8.12 2.88
CA VAL A 125 1.98 -7.17 3.35
C VAL A 125 2.54 -6.04 4.24
N TYR A 126 3.49 -6.34 5.13
CA TYR A 126 4.13 -5.32 5.97
C TYR A 126 4.93 -4.29 5.17
N VAL A 127 5.60 -4.72 4.10
CA VAL A 127 6.35 -3.83 3.21
C VAL A 127 5.39 -2.94 2.43
N ARG A 128 4.33 -3.52 1.86
CA ARG A 128 3.29 -2.79 1.12
C ARG A 128 2.62 -1.73 1.98
N LEU A 129 2.20 -2.11 3.19
CA LEU A 129 1.59 -1.19 4.15
C LEU A 129 2.58 -0.11 4.60
N ALA A 130 3.87 -0.43 4.79
CA ALA A 130 4.87 0.57 5.15
C ALA A 130 5.10 1.60 4.02
N GLN A 131 5.18 1.14 2.77
CA GLN A 131 5.28 2.03 1.61
C GLN A 131 4.04 2.92 1.48
N LEU A 132 2.86 2.34 1.63
CA LEU A 132 1.59 3.08 1.62
C LEU A 132 1.55 4.13 2.74
N ARG A 133 1.98 3.75 3.94
CA ARG A 133 2.07 4.65 5.09
C ARG A 133 2.99 5.82 4.81
N ASP A 134 4.19 5.57 4.30
CA ASP A 134 5.18 6.61 4.05
C ASP A 134 4.69 7.56 2.94
N ARG A 135 4.02 7.03 1.92
CA ARG A 135 3.35 7.78 0.87
C ARG A 135 2.27 8.70 1.45
N LEU A 136 1.30 8.15 2.19
CA LEU A 136 0.21 8.95 2.76
C LEU A 136 0.70 9.97 3.79
N ARG A 137 1.69 9.63 4.62
CA ARG A 137 2.26 10.53 5.63
C ARG A 137 2.97 11.75 5.04
N SER A 138 3.41 11.66 3.79
CA SER A 138 3.97 12.83 3.09
C SER A 138 2.92 13.87 2.72
N LYS A 139 1.63 13.53 2.85
CA LYS A 139 0.51 14.33 2.36
C LYS A 139 -0.18 15.09 3.51
N PRO A 140 -0.60 16.34 3.28
CA PRO A 140 -1.27 17.15 4.30
C PRO A 140 -2.60 16.54 4.75
N TYR A 141 -3.32 15.86 3.86
CA TYR A 141 -4.60 15.23 4.14
C TYR A 141 -4.51 13.95 5.01
N TYR A 142 -3.31 13.49 5.40
CA TYR A 142 -3.16 12.32 6.28
C TYR A 142 -3.94 12.45 7.59
N ASP A 143 -4.18 13.68 8.05
CA ASP A 143 -4.99 13.94 9.24
C ASP A 143 -6.47 13.57 9.04
N ALA A 144 -7.01 13.74 7.83
CA ALA A 144 -8.39 13.37 7.48
C ALA A 144 -8.55 11.86 7.17
N TYR A 145 -7.43 11.17 6.88
CA TYR A 145 -7.41 9.72 6.67
C TYR A 145 -7.71 9.00 7.99
N LEU A 146 -8.86 8.33 8.08
CA LEU A 146 -9.26 7.54 9.24
C LEU A 146 -8.49 6.23 9.34
N GLY A 147 -8.23 5.60 8.21
CA GLY A 147 -7.58 4.30 8.14
C GLY A 147 -8.10 3.42 6.99
N SER A 148 -7.85 2.13 7.11
CA SER A 148 -8.25 1.16 6.08
C SER A 148 -9.73 0.83 6.14
N TYR A 149 -10.32 0.60 4.97
CA TYR A 149 -11.64 0.01 4.81
C TYR A 149 -11.57 -1.24 3.94
N VAL A 150 -12.36 -2.24 4.30
CA VAL A 150 -12.56 -3.45 3.52
C VAL A 150 -14.04 -3.84 3.50
N ASP A 151 -14.49 -4.24 2.32
CA ASP A 151 -15.81 -4.79 2.08
C ASP A 151 -15.84 -6.33 2.03
N GLU A 152 -16.78 -6.92 2.75
CA GLU A 152 -17.18 -8.33 2.77
C GLU A 152 -16.04 -9.37 2.65
N PRO A 153 -14.92 -9.27 3.39
CA PRO A 153 -13.75 -10.11 3.14
C PRO A 153 -14.03 -11.61 3.35
N LEU A 154 -14.85 -11.94 4.35
CA LEU A 154 -15.24 -13.32 4.64
C LEU A 154 -16.14 -13.90 3.55
N LEU A 155 -17.02 -13.10 2.94
CA LEU A 155 -17.84 -13.53 1.80
C LEU A 155 -16.97 -13.77 0.56
N ALA A 156 -15.95 -12.93 0.37
CA ALA A 156 -14.95 -13.06 -0.69
C ALA A 156 -14.01 -14.26 -0.50
N GLY A 157 -14.15 -15.06 0.57
CA GLY A 157 -13.36 -16.26 0.81
C GLY A 157 -12.02 -16.01 1.53
N VAL A 158 -11.79 -14.81 2.07
CA VAL A 158 -10.69 -14.58 3.00
C VAL A 158 -10.99 -15.36 4.29
N SER A 159 -10.08 -16.23 4.72
CA SER A 159 -10.24 -16.92 6.01
C SER A 159 -10.13 -15.95 7.18
N GLY A 160 -10.78 -16.27 8.30
CA GLY A 160 -10.73 -15.42 9.50
C GLY A 160 -9.32 -15.23 10.05
N GLU A 161 -8.45 -16.24 9.94
CA GLU A 161 -7.03 -16.13 10.29
C GLU A 161 -6.29 -15.14 9.39
N THR A 162 -6.57 -15.17 8.08
CA THR A 162 -5.98 -14.24 7.11
C THR A 162 -6.45 -12.81 7.35
N LEU A 163 -7.73 -12.62 7.68
CA LEU A 163 -8.28 -11.32 8.08
C LEU A 163 -7.62 -10.80 9.36
N ARG A 164 -7.45 -11.66 10.37
CA ARG A 164 -6.79 -11.29 11.64
C ARG A 164 -5.34 -10.86 11.41
N GLU A 165 -4.56 -11.60 10.63
CA GLU A 165 -3.16 -11.22 10.37
C GLU A 165 -3.05 -9.96 9.48
N ALA A 166 -3.96 -9.74 8.53
CA ALA A 166 -4.01 -8.50 7.75
C ALA A 166 -4.29 -7.26 8.64
N THR A 167 -5.30 -7.36 9.50
CA THR A 167 -5.71 -6.27 10.40
C THR A 167 -4.66 -6.02 11.48
N LYS A 168 -3.99 -7.07 11.97
CA LYS A 168 -2.81 -6.97 12.84
C LYS A 168 -1.66 -6.24 12.16
N ALA A 169 -1.31 -6.63 10.93
CA ALA A 169 -0.25 -5.96 10.17
C ALA A 169 -0.53 -4.46 10.01
N HIS A 170 -1.78 -4.10 9.69
CA HIS A 170 -2.20 -2.72 9.65
C HIS A 170 -2.05 -2.02 11.01
N SER A 171 -2.54 -2.62 12.10
CA SER A 171 -2.45 -2.01 13.44
C SER A 171 -1.01 -1.72 13.89
N ILE A 172 -0.05 -2.54 13.46
CA ILE A 172 1.38 -2.34 13.74
C ILE A 172 1.95 -1.19 12.90
N ILE A 173 1.58 -1.11 11.63
CA ILE A 173 2.14 -0.13 10.68
C ILE A 173 1.49 1.25 10.83
N PHE A 174 0.18 1.29 11.09
CA PHE A 174 -0.63 2.47 11.30
C PHE A 174 -1.26 2.48 12.72
N PRO A 175 -0.45 2.58 13.79
CA PRO A 175 -0.95 2.55 15.16
C PRO A 175 -1.83 3.76 15.52
N ASP A 176 -1.76 4.82 14.72
CA ASP A 176 -2.55 6.05 14.82
C ASP A 176 -3.83 6.04 13.97
N LYS A 177 -4.08 4.96 13.22
CA LYS A 177 -5.23 4.84 12.32
C LYS A 177 -6.12 3.65 12.68
N ARG A 178 -7.32 3.68 12.12
CA ARG A 178 -8.38 2.71 12.35
C ARG A 178 -8.44 1.66 11.24
N PHE A 179 -9.15 0.57 11.47
CA PHE A 179 -9.45 -0.44 10.46
C PHE A 179 -10.94 -0.74 10.50
N CYS A 180 -11.64 -0.37 9.43
CA CYS A 180 -13.05 -0.62 9.21
C CYS A 180 -13.27 -1.86 8.36
N VAL A 181 -14.14 -2.76 8.81
CA VAL A 181 -14.63 -3.89 8.02
C VAL A 181 -16.15 -3.88 8.00
N VAL A 182 -16.71 -3.81 6.80
CA VAL A 182 -18.13 -4.11 6.59
C VAL A 182 -18.22 -5.57 6.16
N PHE A 183 -18.98 -6.36 6.90
CA PHE A 183 -19.20 -7.77 6.60
C PHE A 183 -20.53 -7.96 5.88
N SER A 184 -20.64 -8.96 5.03
CA SER A 184 -21.96 -9.46 4.63
C SER A 184 -22.70 -9.96 5.88
N ALA A 185 -24.00 -9.71 6.03
CA ALA A 185 -24.83 -10.26 7.12
C ALA A 185 -24.60 -11.75 7.46
N PRO A 186 -24.40 -12.66 6.47
CA PRO A 186 -24.06 -14.05 6.77
C PRO A 186 -22.84 -14.25 7.68
N ALA A 187 -21.93 -13.29 7.81
CA ALA A 187 -20.81 -13.38 8.75
C ALA A 187 -21.28 -13.58 10.20
N PHE A 188 -22.47 -13.09 10.54
CA PHE A 188 -23.06 -13.13 11.88
C PHE A 188 -24.32 -14.00 12.00
N ALA A 189 -24.95 -14.38 10.88
CA ALA A 189 -26.20 -15.16 10.87
C ALA A 189 -26.01 -16.60 10.37
N GLU A 190 -26.09 -17.59 11.27
CA GLU A 190 -25.87 -19.01 10.96
C GLU A 190 -26.84 -19.61 9.94
N ASP A 191 -28.04 -19.06 9.87
CA ASP A 191 -29.12 -19.47 8.97
C ASP A 191 -28.98 -18.90 7.55
N LEU A 192 -28.12 -17.90 7.35
CA LEU A 192 -27.81 -17.36 6.03
C LEU A 192 -26.64 -18.11 5.38
N ALA A 193 -26.72 -18.29 4.06
CA ALA A 193 -25.71 -18.97 3.27
C ALA A 193 -24.42 -18.14 3.18
N MET A 194 -23.26 -18.80 3.27
CA MET A 194 -21.96 -18.14 3.21
C MET A 194 -20.89 -19.05 2.62
N ASN A 195 -19.97 -18.46 1.85
CA ASN A 195 -18.90 -19.19 1.15
C ASN A 195 -17.59 -19.28 1.95
N GLY A 196 -17.38 -18.44 2.97
CA GLY A 196 -16.14 -18.39 3.77
C GLY A 196 -16.34 -18.69 5.26
N ASP A 197 -15.43 -18.16 6.08
CA ASP A 197 -15.47 -18.30 7.55
C ASP A 197 -16.48 -17.35 8.19
N ARG A 198 -17.19 -17.81 9.23
CA ARG A 198 -18.07 -16.92 10.01
C ARG A 198 -17.26 -16.09 10.98
N MET A 199 -17.80 -14.93 11.35
CA MET A 199 -17.11 -14.05 12.28
C MET A 199 -16.97 -14.71 13.65
N ARG A 200 -15.81 -14.49 14.29
CA ARG A 200 -15.52 -14.92 15.65
C ARG A 200 -14.80 -13.81 16.41
N PRO A 201 -14.87 -13.77 17.75
CA PRO A 201 -14.23 -12.73 18.54
C PRO A 201 -12.74 -12.56 18.23
N GLU A 202 -12.00 -13.66 18.05
CA GLU A 202 -10.56 -13.61 17.77
C GLU A 202 -10.21 -12.95 16.44
N TYR A 203 -11.09 -13.03 15.43
CA TYR A 203 -10.87 -12.40 14.12
C TYR A 203 -11.02 -10.88 14.20
N GLY A 204 -11.78 -10.38 15.18
CA GLY A 204 -12.04 -8.97 15.41
C GLY A 204 -11.01 -8.25 16.28
N GLU A 205 -9.99 -8.95 16.78
CA GLU A 205 -9.02 -8.40 17.76
C GLU A 205 -8.43 -7.04 17.34
N TYR A 206 -7.99 -6.93 16.08
CA TYR A 206 -7.34 -5.72 15.54
C TYR A 206 -8.26 -4.85 14.68
N ILE A 207 -9.53 -5.23 14.53
CA ILE A 207 -10.53 -4.40 13.83
C ILE A 207 -11.02 -3.33 14.81
N THR A 208 -11.05 -2.07 14.42
CA THR A 208 -11.54 -0.99 15.29
C THR A 208 -12.98 -0.63 14.99
N ASP A 209 -13.38 -0.72 13.73
CA ASP A 209 -14.68 -0.29 13.21
C ASP A 209 -15.31 -1.46 12.43
N MET A 210 -16.57 -1.74 12.69
CA MET A 210 -17.26 -2.92 12.17
C MET A 210 -18.66 -2.52 11.71
N GLY A 211 -19.09 -3.04 10.58
CA GLY A 211 -20.47 -2.96 10.15
C GLY A 211 -20.88 -4.23 9.46
N PHE A 212 -22.14 -4.29 9.06
CA PHE A 212 -22.57 -5.27 8.09
C PHE A 212 -23.54 -4.67 7.10
N ASP A 213 -23.63 -5.29 5.93
CA ASP A 213 -24.64 -4.98 4.93
C ASP A 213 -25.57 -6.18 4.67
N MET A 214 -26.83 -5.84 4.37
CA MET A 214 -27.87 -6.75 3.93
C MET A 214 -28.97 -5.92 3.28
N TYR A 215 -29.41 -6.36 2.10
CA TYR A 215 -30.30 -5.57 1.25
C TYR A 215 -31.61 -6.30 1.01
N GLY A 216 -32.73 -5.58 1.12
CA GLY A 216 -34.08 -6.12 1.04
C GLY A 216 -35.08 -5.28 1.82
N GLU A 217 -36.21 -5.88 2.18
CA GLU A 217 -37.16 -5.28 3.13
C GLU A 217 -36.58 -5.33 4.55
N TRP A 218 -36.91 -4.33 5.38
CA TRP A 218 -36.55 -4.36 6.80
C TRP A 218 -37.27 -5.51 7.52
N THR A 219 -36.53 -6.26 8.33
CA THR A 219 -37.09 -7.35 9.15
C THR A 219 -36.40 -7.41 10.50
N ASP A 220 -37.04 -8.02 11.50
CA ASP A 220 -36.47 -8.31 12.82
C ASP A 220 -35.10 -9.02 12.74
N LYS A 221 -34.81 -9.70 11.62
CA LYS A 221 -33.53 -10.38 11.41
C LYS A 221 -32.35 -9.40 11.32
N LEU A 222 -32.54 -8.21 10.78
CA LEU A 222 -31.48 -7.18 10.71
C LEU A 222 -31.11 -6.71 12.12
N GLU A 223 -32.10 -6.54 12.99
CA GLU A 223 -31.90 -6.20 14.41
C GLU A 223 -31.17 -7.34 15.14
N GLU A 224 -31.58 -8.59 14.93
CA GLU A 224 -30.90 -9.77 15.50
C GLU A 224 -29.42 -9.84 15.10
N ILE A 225 -29.11 -9.53 13.83
CA ILE A 225 -27.73 -9.51 13.32
C ILE A 225 -26.92 -8.38 13.95
N TRP A 226 -27.52 -7.19 14.07
CA TRP A 226 -26.91 -6.04 14.75
C TRP A 226 -26.59 -6.37 16.21
N ASP A 227 -27.54 -6.92 16.94
CA ASP A 227 -27.37 -7.34 18.34
C ASP A 227 -26.29 -8.42 18.47
N THR A 228 -26.24 -9.37 17.54
CA THR A 228 -25.21 -10.41 17.51
C THR A 228 -23.82 -9.82 17.31
N MET A 229 -23.66 -8.91 16.34
CA MET A 229 -22.39 -8.24 16.07
C MET A 229 -21.93 -7.41 17.27
N THR A 230 -22.80 -6.58 17.83
CA THR A 230 -22.46 -5.68 18.95
C THR A 230 -22.15 -6.44 20.23
N SER A 231 -22.97 -7.44 20.58
CA SER A 231 -22.76 -8.29 21.76
C SER A 231 -21.47 -9.11 21.69
N MET A 232 -21.05 -9.52 20.48
CA MET A 232 -19.79 -10.27 20.29
C MET A 232 -18.56 -9.47 20.74
N PHE A 233 -18.63 -8.13 20.72
CA PHE A 233 -17.51 -7.23 21.01
C PHE A 233 -17.81 -6.23 22.14
N GLU A 234 -18.81 -6.50 22.98
CA GLU A 234 -19.17 -5.68 24.13
C GLU A 234 -17.95 -5.43 25.04
N GLY A 235 -17.75 -4.18 25.46
CA GLY A 235 -16.63 -3.76 26.31
C GLY A 235 -15.25 -3.76 25.64
N GLN A 236 -15.14 -4.05 24.34
CA GLN A 236 -13.86 -4.05 23.62
C GLN A 236 -13.52 -2.72 22.93
N GLY A 237 -14.34 -1.68 23.14
CA GLY A 237 -14.14 -0.35 22.55
C GLY A 237 -14.23 -0.34 21.03
N LYS A 238 -15.02 -1.26 20.43
CA LYS A 238 -15.29 -1.28 18.99
C LYS A 238 -16.25 -0.16 18.60
N ARG A 239 -16.18 0.21 17.33
CA ARG A 239 -17.07 1.19 16.69
C ARG A 239 -17.99 0.50 15.71
N PHE A 240 -19.29 0.74 15.80
CA PHE A 240 -20.29 0.05 14.98
C PHE A 240 -20.90 1.00 13.94
N TRP A 241 -20.84 0.58 12.68
CA TRP A 241 -21.36 1.30 11.54
C TRP A 241 -22.54 0.54 10.96
N ALA A 242 -23.66 1.21 10.75
CA ALA A 242 -24.73 0.66 9.94
C ALA A 242 -24.47 0.95 8.47
N VAL A 243 -24.88 0.03 7.59
CA VAL A 243 -24.75 0.19 6.14
C VAL A 243 -26.15 0.12 5.52
N PRO A 244 -26.99 1.14 5.73
CA PRO A 244 -28.35 1.13 5.19
C PRO A 244 -28.33 1.15 3.66
N MET A 245 -29.32 0.48 3.09
CA MET A 245 -29.58 0.47 1.66
C MET A 245 -30.18 1.81 1.22
N ALA A 246 -29.42 2.62 0.50
CA ALA A 246 -29.90 3.84 -0.12
C ALA A 246 -30.01 3.66 -1.65
N MET A 247 -30.64 2.57 -2.10
CA MET A 247 -30.71 2.23 -3.53
C MET A 247 -31.91 1.33 -3.86
N ASN A 248 -32.25 1.28 -5.14
CA ASN A 248 -33.05 0.21 -5.71
C ASN A 248 -32.18 -1.03 -5.94
N TYR A 249 -32.15 -1.92 -4.94
CA TYR A 249 -31.43 -3.18 -5.07
C TYR A 249 -32.11 -4.13 -6.06
N ARG A 250 -31.40 -4.55 -7.10
CA ARG A 250 -31.82 -5.54 -8.11
C ARG A 250 -33.16 -5.26 -8.79
N SER A 251 -33.56 -3.99 -8.90
CA SER A 251 -34.91 -3.64 -9.36
C SER A 251 -36.02 -4.29 -8.53
N MET A 252 -35.82 -4.53 -7.22
CA MET A 252 -36.82 -5.20 -6.35
C MET A 252 -37.33 -4.31 -5.23
N VAL A 253 -36.49 -3.40 -4.76
CA VAL A 253 -36.75 -2.53 -3.61
C VAL A 253 -37.55 -1.27 -3.99
N THR A 254 -38.18 -0.61 -3.02
CA THR A 254 -38.93 0.65 -3.13
C THR A 254 -38.31 1.76 -2.29
N GLU A 255 -38.78 3.01 -2.45
CA GLU A 255 -38.36 4.13 -1.59
C GLU A 255 -38.68 3.86 -0.11
N GLN A 256 -39.81 3.19 0.17
CA GLN A 256 -40.23 2.91 1.54
C GLN A 256 -39.27 1.94 2.23
N ASP A 257 -38.81 0.91 1.52
CA ASP A 257 -37.84 -0.04 2.07
C ASP A 257 -36.51 0.66 2.44
N ALA A 258 -36.04 1.58 1.59
CA ALA A 258 -34.85 2.38 1.87
C ALA A 258 -35.06 3.35 3.06
N LEU A 259 -36.26 3.97 3.16
CA LEU A 259 -36.64 4.79 4.30
C LEU A 259 -36.65 3.99 5.61
N ASP A 260 -37.19 2.77 5.59
CA ASP A 260 -37.25 1.89 6.76
C ASP A 260 -35.83 1.50 7.20
N HIS A 261 -34.94 1.16 6.25
CA HIS A 261 -33.53 0.91 6.54
C HIS A 261 -32.86 2.12 7.22
N ILE A 262 -32.97 3.32 6.63
CA ILE A 262 -32.32 4.52 7.16
C ILE A 262 -32.84 4.86 8.56
N ASN A 263 -34.17 4.82 8.76
CA ASN A 263 -34.75 5.16 10.05
C ASN A 263 -34.37 4.18 11.14
N ASN A 264 -34.48 2.87 10.87
CA ASN A 264 -34.25 1.86 11.89
C ASN A 264 -32.76 1.74 12.22
N PHE A 265 -31.87 1.77 11.23
CA PHE A 265 -30.44 1.79 11.50
C PHE A 265 -29.98 3.06 12.22
N TYR A 266 -30.58 4.22 11.93
CA TYR A 266 -30.26 5.45 12.63
C TYR A 266 -30.58 5.35 14.13
N GLU A 267 -31.74 4.80 14.48
CA GLU A 267 -32.08 4.56 15.90
C GLU A 267 -31.17 3.52 16.56
N LEU A 268 -30.85 2.41 15.87
CA LEU A 268 -29.91 1.41 16.38
C LEU A 268 -28.54 2.01 16.67
N VAL A 269 -27.97 2.77 15.73
CA VAL A 269 -26.65 3.38 15.90
C VAL A 269 -26.63 4.37 17.06
N LYS A 270 -27.68 5.17 17.24
CA LYS A 270 -27.78 6.15 18.33
C LYS A 270 -27.80 5.50 19.72
N ASP A 271 -28.47 4.36 19.85
CA ASP A 271 -28.69 3.69 21.12
C ASP A 271 -27.59 2.66 21.45
N THR A 272 -26.71 2.36 20.50
CA THR A 272 -25.62 1.38 20.65
C THR A 272 -24.35 2.02 21.24
N GLU A 273 -23.79 1.41 22.30
CA GLU A 273 -22.46 1.79 22.78
C GLU A 273 -21.41 1.56 21.68
N GLY A 274 -20.65 2.60 21.34
CA GLY A 274 -19.70 2.54 20.22
C GLY A 274 -20.37 2.77 18.85
N GLY A 275 -21.67 3.09 18.79
CA GLY A 275 -22.33 3.53 17.57
C GLY A 275 -21.58 4.69 16.91
N ALA A 276 -21.07 4.48 15.71
CA ALA A 276 -20.14 5.38 15.04
C ALA A 276 -20.78 6.17 13.91
N GLY A 277 -21.83 5.63 13.28
CA GLY A 277 -22.48 6.28 12.16
C GLY A 277 -23.17 5.32 11.20
N MET A 278 -23.57 5.88 10.07
CA MET A 278 -24.10 5.14 8.94
C MET A 278 -23.23 5.37 7.70
N LEU A 279 -22.98 4.33 6.92
CA LEU A 279 -22.37 4.41 5.58
C LEU A 279 -23.48 4.10 4.57
N LEU A 280 -24.08 5.12 3.94
CA LEU A 280 -25.21 4.93 3.02
C LEU A 280 -24.74 4.20 1.74
N TYR A 281 -25.08 2.92 1.61
CA TYR A 281 -24.70 2.12 0.45
C TYR A 281 -25.48 2.54 -0.79
N SER A 282 -24.73 2.84 -1.85
CA SER A 282 -25.23 3.27 -3.15
C SER A 282 -26.06 4.55 -3.07
N ALA A 283 -25.58 5.53 -2.28
CA ALA A 283 -25.97 6.93 -2.44
C ALA A 283 -25.88 7.40 -3.91
N TYR A 284 -25.06 6.73 -4.72
CA TYR A 284 -24.74 6.99 -6.12
C TYR A 284 -24.73 5.69 -6.98
N THR A 285 -24.94 5.74 -8.32
CA THR A 285 -24.79 4.57 -9.23
C THR A 285 -23.44 4.51 -9.94
N TYR A 286 -22.75 3.37 -9.78
CA TYR A 286 -21.46 3.02 -10.37
C TYR A 286 -21.31 3.08 -11.91
N PRO A 287 -20.07 2.90 -12.43
CA PRO A 287 -19.82 2.52 -13.83
C PRO A 287 -20.53 1.22 -14.25
N ALA A 288 -20.69 1.07 -15.58
CA ALA A 288 -21.42 0.00 -16.29
C ALA A 288 -21.18 -1.46 -15.83
N SER A 289 -20.06 -1.76 -15.17
CA SER A 289 -19.76 -3.10 -14.62
C SER A 289 -20.56 -3.44 -13.37
N VAL A 290 -20.94 -2.45 -12.56
CA VAL A 290 -21.77 -2.65 -11.35
C VAL A 290 -23.23 -2.35 -11.62
N GLU A 291 -23.51 -1.52 -12.63
CA GLU A 291 -24.80 -1.52 -13.32
C GLU A 291 -25.25 -2.97 -13.64
N ALA A 292 -24.35 -3.81 -14.17
CA ALA A 292 -24.62 -5.21 -14.47
C ALA A 292 -25.03 -6.08 -13.26
N ILE A 293 -24.80 -5.62 -12.01
CA ILE A 293 -25.21 -6.31 -10.77
C ILE A 293 -26.68 -6.00 -10.42
N GLY A 294 -27.24 -4.92 -10.99
CA GLY A 294 -28.67 -4.61 -10.94
C GLY A 294 -29.09 -3.52 -9.94
N ASN A 295 -28.18 -2.67 -9.47
CA ASN A 295 -28.44 -1.68 -8.42
C ASN A 295 -28.57 -0.26 -8.96
N ILE A 296 -29.69 0.42 -8.67
CA ILE A 296 -29.92 1.83 -9.04
C ILE A 296 -29.83 2.70 -7.78
N GLY A 297 -28.77 3.49 -7.64
CA GLY A 297 -28.47 4.33 -6.49
C GLY A 297 -29.45 5.48 -6.25
N PHE A 298 -29.39 6.01 -5.03
CA PHE A 298 -30.30 7.05 -4.54
C PHE A 298 -30.29 8.32 -5.40
N CYS A 299 -29.13 8.85 -5.79
CA CYS A 299 -29.07 10.08 -6.60
C CYS A 299 -29.87 9.97 -7.91
N ASP A 300 -29.75 8.84 -8.63
CA ASP A 300 -30.52 8.61 -9.85
C ASP A 300 -32.01 8.54 -9.57
N MET A 301 -32.38 7.97 -8.42
CA MET A 301 -33.77 7.84 -8.01
C MET A 301 -34.37 9.17 -7.54
N ALA A 302 -33.59 10.01 -6.85
CA ALA A 302 -34.05 11.25 -6.23
C ALA A 302 -34.12 12.42 -7.21
N TYR A 303 -33.19 12.48 -8.17
CA TYR A 303 -33.04 13.64 -9.06
C TYR A 303 -33.49 13.38 -10.51
N THR A 304 -33.89 12.15 -10.86
CA THR A 304 -34.46 11.86 -12.19
C THR A 304 -35.87 12.41 -12.32
N THR A 305 -36.11 13.24 -13.34
CA THR A 305 -37.45 13.67 -13.71
C THR A 305 -38.24 12.54 -14.37
N LYS A 306 -39.57 12.64 -14.36
CA LYS A 306 -40.43 11.66 -15.04
C LYS A 306 -40.09 11.50 -16.53
N ASP A 307 -39.85 12.60 -17.24
CA ASP A 307 -39.52 12.55 -18.68
C ASP A 307 -38.21 11.80 -18.92
N GLN A 308 -37.20 12.00 -18.08
CA GLN A 308 -35.94 11.25 -18.13
C GLN A 308 -36.16 9.78 -17.80
N PHE A 309 -36.95 9.47 -16.76
CA PHE A 309 -37.32 8.10 -16.41
C PHE A 309 -38.01 7.37 -17.57
N MET A 310 -38.83 8.05 -18.38
CA MET A 310 -39.47 7.42 -19.55
C MET A 310 -38.46 6.90 -20.59
N THR A 311 -37.23 7.41 -20.59
CA THR A 311 -36.13 6.95 -21.47
C THR A 311 -35.42 5.70 -20.96
N TRP A 312 -35.66 5.30 -19.71
CA TRP A 312 -34.94 4.20 -19.06
C TRP A 312 -35.23 2.83 -19.65
N LYS A 313 -36.36 2.67 -20.35
CA LYS A 313 -36.69 1.45 -21.09
C LYS A 313 -35.62 1.05 -22.13
N ASP A 314 -34.88 2.03 -22.63
CA ASP A 314 -33.87 1.83 -23.68
C ASP A 314 -32.44 1.72 -23.10
N ARG A 315 -32.25 1.86 -21.77
CA ARG A 315 -30.94 1.89 -21.09
C ARG A 315 -30.38 0.51 -20.70
N GLY A 316 -31.08 -0.58 -21.06
CA GLY A 316 -30.69 -1.94 -20.65
C GLY A 316 -30.98 -2.22 -19.17
N ASP A 317 -30.58 -3.39 -18.70
CA ASP A 317 -30.69 -3.76 -17.28
C ASP A 317 -29.65 -3.02 -16.44
N PRO A 318 -29.98 -2.58 -15.20
CA PRO A 318 -31.25 -2.68 -14.48
C PRO A 318 -32.34 -1.63 -14.81
N TRP A 319 -32.04 -0.54 -15.51
CA TRP A 319 -32.99 0.56 -15.74
C TRP A 319 -34.28 0.09 -16.41
N ALA A 320 -34.18 -0.75 -17.44
CA ALA A 320 -35.34 -1.25 -18.17
C ALA A 320 -36.24 -2.14 -17.28
N LYS A 321 -35.66 -2.93 -16.37
CA LYS A 321 -36.40 -3.72 -15.38
C LYS A 321 -37.11 -2.84 -14.36
N PHE A 322 -36.43 -1.80 -13.89
CA PHE A 322 -37.05 -0.87 -12.96
C PHE A 322 -38.17 -0.05 -13.63
N TYR A 323 -37.96 0.39 -14.87
CA TYR A 323 -39.00 0.98 -15.72
C TYR A 323 -40.23 0.08 -15.84
N ALA A 324 -40.01 -1.22 -16.07
CA ALA A 324 -41.07 -2.22 -16.22
C ALA A 324 -41.96 -2.41 -14.97
N LYS A 325 -41.55 -1.91 -13.78
CA LYS A 325 -42.43 -1.87 -12.60
C LYS A 325 -43.62 -0.93 -12.78
N TYR A 326 -43.42 0.15 -13.54
CA TYR A 326 -44.39 1.23 -13.68
C TYR A 326 -45.04 1.21 -15.06
N TYR A 327 -44.28 0.89 -16.11
CA TYR A 327 -44.69 1.06 -17.50
C TYR A 327 -44.39 -0.16 -18.39
N ASP A 328 -45.22 -0.38 -19.42
CA ASP A 328 -44.96 -1.33 -20.50
C ASP A 328 -44.04 -0.74 -21.59
N GLU A 329 -43.62 -1.55 -22.57
CA GLU A 329 -42.74 -1.12 -23.68
C GLU A 329 -43.27 0.08 -24.50
N ASN A 330 -44.59 0.27 -24.49
CA ASN A 330 -45.32 1.32 -25.20
C ASN A 330 -45.50 2.58 -24.33
N GLY A 331 -45.05 2.58 -23.07
CA GLY A 331 -45.21 3.67 -22.13
C GLY A 331 -46.58 3.75 -21.47
N ASN A 332 -47.39 2.69 -21.53
CA ASN A 332 -48.64 2.62 -20.77
C ASN A 332 -48.34 2.14 -19.35
N GLN A 333 -49.03 2.70 -18.36
CA GLN A 333 -48.90 2.24 -16.97
C GLN A 333 -49.36 0.78 -16.85
N VAL A 334 -48.55 -0.07 -16.22
CA VAL A 334 -48.90 -1.48 -15.98
C VAL A 334 -49.96 -1.60 -14.89
N THR A 335 -49.91 -0.72 -13.88
CA THR A 335 -50.92 -0.62 -12.83
C THR A 335 -51.53 0.79 -12.83
N PRO A 336 -52.84 0.95 -13.11
CA PRO A 336 -53.46 2.27 -13.13
C PRO A 336 -53.27 3.03 -11.82
N GLY A 337 -52.75 4.25 -11.90
CA GLY A 337 -52.52 5.11 -10.73
C GLY A 337 -51.21 4.86 -9.98
N VAL A 338 -50.37 3.93 -10.46
CA VAL A 338 -48.99 3.73 -9.97
C VAL A 338 -48.06 4.36 -11.00
N ASP A 339 -47.42 5.44 -10.60
CA ASP A 339 -46.53 6.25 -11.43
C ASP A 339 -45.13 6.29 -10.81
N PHE A 340 -44.12 6.61 -11.62
CA PHE A 340 -42.79 6.91 -11.10
C PHE A 340 -42.82 8.26 -10.40
N GLU A 341 -42.42 8.24 -9.12
CA GLU A 341 -42.13 9.42 -8.34
C GLU A 341 -40.66 9.38 -7.93
N PRO A 342 -39.90 10.50 -8.06
CA PRO A 342 -38.53 10.55 -7.59
C PRO A 342 -38.48 10.35 -6.07
N TRP A 343 -37.39 9.75 -5.58
CA TRP A 343 -37.18 9.38 -4.17
C TRP A 343 -36.89 10.60 -3.25
N THR A 344 -37.77 11.59 -3.31
CA THR A 344 -37.65 12.88 -2.61
C THR A 344 -37.94 12.79 -1.11
N LYS A 345 -38.66 11.77 -0.64
CA LYS A 345 -38.89 11.56 0.80
C LYS A 345 -37.63 11.02 1.46
N LEU A 346 -36.95 10.10 0.76
CA LEU A 346 -35.64 9.60 1.21
C LEU A 346 -34.61 10.74 1.29
N ASP A 347 -34.53 11.59 0.26
CA ASP A 347 -33.66 12.78 0.25
C ASP A 347 -33.94 13.71 1.43
N ALA A 348 -35.22 14.05 1.65
CA ALA A 348 -35.62 14.89 2.76
C ALA A 348 -35.25 14.29 4.12
N ARG A 349 -35.40 12.97 4.30
CA ARG A 349 -35.07 12.30 5.56
C ARG A 349 -33.56 12.22 5.79
N ILE A 350 -32.75 11.96 4.76
CA ILE A 350 -31.28 11.98 4.88
C ILE A 350 -30.82 13.36 5.34
N LYS A 351 -31.36 14.43 4.75
CA LYS A 351 -31.05 15.82 5.13
C LYS A 351 -31.48 16.14 6.56
N GLU A 352 -32.64 15.65 6.99
CA GLU A 352 -33.10 15.80 8.37
C GLU A 352 -32.16 15.11 9.35
N ILE A 353 -31.77 13.86 9.09
CA ILE A 353 -30.82 13.12 9.93
C ILE A 353 -29.46 13.82 9.96
N ALA A 354 -28.94 14.29 8.82
CA ALA A 354 -27.69 15.02 8.79
C ALA A 354 -27.75 16.29 9.65
N ALA A 355 -28.85 17.03 9.60
CA ALA A 355 -29.06 18.20 10.46
C ALA A 355 -29.16 17.83 11.95
N GLU A 356 -29.85 16.74 12.29
CA GLU A 356 -29.89 16.21 13.67
C GLU A 356 -28.49 15.83 14.16
N LEU A 357 -27.72 15.12 13.32
CA LEU A 357 -26.35 14.71 13.62
C LEU A 357 -25.44 15.91 13.81
N ALA A 358 -25.49 16.91 12.93
CA ALA A 358 -24.71 18.14 13.04
C ALA A 358 -24.92 18.85 14.38
N VAL A 359 -26.18 18.97 14.82
CA VAL A 359 -26.52 19.53 16.14
C VAL A 359 -25.99 18.63 17.27
N SER A 360 -26.17 17.31 17.15
CA SER A 360 -25.72 16.35 18.17
C SER A 360 -24.19 16.28 18.29
N ASN A 361 -23.48 16.62 17.21
CA ASN A 361 -22.04 16.55 17.06
C ASN A 361 -21.34 17.86 17.41
N GLU A 362 -22.10 18.91 17.72
CA GLU A 362 -21.54 20.20 18.11
C GLU A 362 -20.55 20.02 19.28
N ASN A 363 -19.30 20.41 19.05
CA ASN A 363 -18.18 20.27 20.00
C ASN A 363 -17.76 18.82 20.36
N LYS A 364 -18.25 17.78 19.67
CA LYS A 364 -17.83 16.37 19.90
C LYS A 364 -16.57 15.95 19.13
N PHE A 365 -16.18 16.69 18.10
CA PHE A 365 -14.93 16.42 17.41
C PHE A 365 -13.74 16.88 18.27
N ILE A 366 -12.92 15.93 18.73
CA ILE A 366 -11.77 16.21 19.59
C ILE A 366 -10.51 16.11 18.73
N LYS A 367 -9.86 17.26 18.52
CA LYS A 367 -8.54 17.31 17.90
C LYS A 367 -7.57 16.42 18.69
N ALA A 368 -6.74 15.67 17.98
CA ALA A 368 -5.66 14.93 18.63
C ALA A 368 -4.76 15.91 19.40
N ASN A 369 -4.54 15.64 20.69
CA ASN A 369 -3.49 16.33 21.42
C ASN A 369 -2.15 15.75 20.96
N THR A 370 -1.36 16.59 20.28
CA THR A 370 -0.12 16.13 19.68
C THR A 370 1.01 16.17 20.71
N VAL A 371 1.72 15.05 20.87
CA VAL A 371 2.96 14.98 21.66
C VAL A 371 4.10 14.56 20.75
N ILE A 372 5.12 15.42 20.67
CA ILE A 372 6.38 15.09 19.99
C ILE A 372 7.28 14.42 21.02
N ASP A 373 7.39 13.10 20.91
CA ASP A 373 8.32 12.31 21.72
C ASP A 373 9.65 12.18 20.99
N ALA A 374 10.70 12.83 21.50
CA ALA A 374 12.05 12.76 21.00
C ALA A 374 13.01 12.56 22.18
N ALA A 375 13.94 11.61 22.04
CA ALA A 375 14.92 11.34 23.07
C ALA A 375 15.86 12.55 23.24
N ASP A 376 15.98 13.04 24.47
CA ASP A 376 16.93 14.11 24.81
C ASP A 376 18.34 13.55 25.01
N GLY A 377 19.36 14.36 24.71
CA GLY A 377 20.77 13.98 24.87
C GLY A 377 21.27 12.96 23.83
N GLN A 378 20.63 12.88 22.65
CA GLN A 378 21.13 12.04 21.56
C GLN A 378 22.58 12.41 21.21
N THR A 379 23.44 11.42 21.04
CA THR A 379 24.86 11.63 20.72
C THR A 379 25.16 11.03 19.35
N PHE A 380 25.60 11.88 18.43
CA PHE A 380 26.01 11.51 17.10
C PHE A 380 27.53 11.57 16.99
N THR A 381 28.10 10.63 16.25
CA THR A 381 29.52 10.68 15.90
C THR A 381 29.71 11.58 14.69
N TYR A 382 30.71 12.48 14.75
CA TYR A 382 31.09 13.30 13.60
C TYR A 382 31.57 12.45 12.43
N ASP A 383 30.91 12.59 11.28
CA ASP A 383 31.28 11.99 9.99
C ASP A 383 31.24 13.02 8.84
N GLY A 384 31.05 14.30 9.17
CA GLY A 384 30.89 15.39 8.20
C GLY A 384 29.50 15.52 7.59
N SER A 385 28.52 14.68 7.96
CA SER A 385 27.13 14.83 7.54
C SER A 385 26.32 15.66 8.53
N ALA A 386 25.29 16.34 8.04
CA ALA A 386 24.31 16.99 8.91
C ALA A 386 23.61 15.95 9.80
N LYS A 387 23.35 16.32 11.07
CA LYS A 387 22.71 15.45 12.08
C LYS A 387 21.41 16.05 12.56
N MET A 388 20.43 15.18 12.79
CA MET A 388 19.11 15.54 13.28
C MET A 388 18.65 14.50 14.30
N PRO A 389 18.16 14.93 15.47
CA PRO A 389 17.60 14.02 16.47
C PRO A 389 16.37 13.30 15.92
N GLN A 390 16.27 12.02 16.23
CA GLN A 390 15.13 11.19 15.84
C GLN A 390 14.00 11.33 16.87
N THR A 391 12.75 11.28 16.40
CA THR A 391 11.57 11.14 17.26
C THR A 391 11.28 9.65 17.49
N GLN A 392 10.73 9.30 18.66
CA GLN A 392 10.31 7.92 18.97
C GLN A 392 9.08 7.52 18.17
N THR A 393 8.16 8.47 17.98
CA THR A 393 6.99 8.32 17.12
C THR A 393 7.14 9.26 15.93
N PHE A 394 6.97 8.74 14.73
CA PHE A 394 6.93 9.58 13.54
C PHE A 394 5.63 10.39 13.53
N ILE A 395 5.74 11.70 13.34
CA ILE A 395 4.60 12.61 13.19
C ILE A 395 4.78 13.34 11.86
N PRO A 396 3.80 13.28 10.93
CA PRO A 396 3.92 13.95 9.63
C PRO A 396 3.89 15.47 9.79
N GLY A 397 4.64 16.18 8.93
CA GLY A 397 4.64 17.64 8.90
C GLY A 397 5.49 18.32 9.99
N LEU A 398 6.37 17.60 10.67
CA LEU A 398 7.34 18.20 11.60
C LEU A 398 8.29 19.14 10.87
N SER A 399 8.51 20.32 11.45
CA SER A 399 9.57 21.24 11.06
C SER A 399 10.69 21.21 12.09
N TYR A 400 11.93 21.26 11.60
CA TYR A 400 13.12 21.28 12.44
C TYR A 400 13.84 22.61 12.28
N GLU A 401 14.18 23.22 13.41
CA GLU A 401 15.13 24.32 13.47
C GLU A 401 16.25 23.97 14.46
N PHE A 402 17.46 24.46 14.22
CA PHE A 402 18.66 24.08 14.97
C PHE A 402 19.39 25.31 15.48
N ALA A 403 19.86 25.23 16.73
CA ALA A 403 20.71 26.22 17.35
C ALA A 403 21.89 25.54 18.05
N VAL A 404 23.01 26.26 18.20
CA VAL A 404 24.04 25.86 19.18
C VAL A 404 23.40 25.87 20.57
N LYS A 405 23.69 24.87 21.41
CA LYS A 405 23.07 24.73 22.73
C LYS A 405 23.21 26.03 23.55
N GLY A 406 22.08 26.52 24.06
CA GLY A 406 21.98 27.78 24.80
C GLY A 406 21.86 29.05 23.94
N SER A 407 21.88 28.95 22.61
CA SER A 407 21.59 30.06 21.71
C SER A 407 20.08 30.21 21.47
N GLU A 408 19.62 31.45 21.29
CA GLU A 408 18.24 31.75 20.87
C GLU A 408 18.07 31.84 19.35
N GLN A 409 19.17 31.75 18.58
CA GLN A 409 19.15 31.84 17.12
C GLN A 409 19.04 30.45 16.49
N PHE A 410 17.84 30.12 16.03
CA PHE A 410 17.53 28.88 15.33
C PHE A 410 17.62 29.06 13.81
N THR A 411 18.04 28.00 13.10
CA THR A 411 18.15 27.96 11.63
C THR A 411 17.57 26.67 11.07
N ALA A 412 17.08 26.65 9.83
CA ALA A 412 16.56 25.43 9.20
C ALA A 412 17.66 24.42 8.80
N GLN A 413 18.93 24.82 8.84
CA GLN A 413 20.05 23.98 8.40
C GLN A 413 20.52 23.09 9.56
N ALA A 414 20.43 21.77 9.38
CA ALA A 414 20.93 20.81 10.36
C ALA A 414 22.47 20.94 10.52
N PRO A 415 22.99 20.91 11.77
CA PRO A 415 24.41 21.08 12.02
C PRO A 415 25.19 19.83 11.60
N ALA A 416 26.40 20.04 11.09
CA ALA A 416 27.33 18.97 10.72
C ALA A 416 28.62 18.96 11.56
N GLU A 417 28.94 20.08 12.23
CA GLU A 417 30.18 20.26 12.98
C GLU A 417 30.13 19.67 14.39
N ILE A 418 31.30 19.40 14.98
CA ILE A 418 31.39 18.96 16.38
C ILE A 418 30.88 20.07 17.30
N GLY A 419 29.99 19.74 18.22
CA GLY A 419 29.40 20.68 19.15
C GLY A 419 28.19 20.13 19.89
N GLU A 420 27.65 20.96 20.79
CA GLU A 420 26.37 20.72 21.44
C GLU A 420 25.31 21.61 20.79
N TYR A 421 24.16 21.03 20.47
CA TYR A 421 23.09 21.66 19.73
C TYR A 421 21.74 21.42 20.41
N THR A 422 20.79 22.29 20.11
CA THR A 422 19.38 22.12 20.44
C THR A 422 18.60 22.11 19.13
N ALA A 423 17.81 21.06 18.89
CA ALA A 423 16.82 21.05 17.82
C ALA A 423 15.46 21.45 18.40
N ARG A 424 14.82 22.44 17.80
CA ARG A 424 13.42 22.75 18.00
C ARG A 424 12.62 21.99 16.96
N ILE A 425 11.84 21.03 17.43
CA ILE A 425 10.95 20.23 16.61
C ILE A 425 9.54 20.76 16.84
N SER A 426 8.91 21.25 15.78
CA SER A 426 7.59 21.86 15.86
C SER A 426 6.60 21.20 14.89
N LEU A 427 5.34 21.15 15.30
CA LEU A 427 4.20 20.78 14.48
C LEU A 427 3.18 21.90 14.50
N LYS A 428 2.71 22.30 13.32
CA LYS A 428 1.64 23.30 13.19
C LYS A 428 0.29 22.71 13.57
N GLU A 429 -0.56 23.55 14.13
CA GLU A 429 -1.98 23.22 14.32
C GLU A 429 -2.64 22.92 12.97
N SER A 430 -3.51 21.91 12.95
CA SER A 430 -4.44 21.66 11.85
C SER A 430 -5.87 21.70 12.40
N ILE A 431 -6.84 21.50 11.51
CA ILE A 431 -8.23 21.31 11.92
C ILE A 431 -8.44 20.00 12.71
N TYR A 432 -7.53 19.01 12.62
CA TYR A 432 -7.64 17.71 13.33
C TYR A 432 -6.66 17.54 14.49
N ARG A 433 -5.64 18.40 14.65
CA ARG A 433 -4.62 18.25 15.70
C ARG A 433 -4.14 19.58 16.28
N THR A 434 -3.75 19.57 17.55
CA THR A 434 -3.14 20.74 18.20
C THR A 434 -1.69 20.94 17.76
N ALA A 435 -1.21 22.19 17.79
CA ALA A 435 0.21 22.48 17.61
C ALA A 435 1.04 21.87 18.75
N ALA A 436 2.25 21.44 18.43
CA ALA A 436 3.20 20.92 19.42
C ALA A 436 4.60 21.45 19.13
N GLN A 437 5.41 21.60 20.19
CA GLN A 437 6.80 21.97 20.07
C GLN A 437 7.60 21.33 21.20
N VAL A 438 8.77 20.78 20.87
CA VAL A 438 9.75 20.31 21.84
C VAL A 438 11.13 20.79 21.43
N ASN A 439 11.94 21.18 22.42
CA ASN A 439 13.36 21.39 22.23
C ASN A 439 14.09 20.17 22.76
N VAL A 440 14.95 19.56 21.93
CA VAL A 440 15.79 18.43 22.34
C VAL A 440 17.25 18.78 22.14
N ASP A 441 18.04 18.53 23.15
CA ASP A 441 19.49 18.68 23.06
C ASP A 441 20.09 17.43 22.44
N PHE A 442 21.12 17.65 21.62
CA PHE A 442 21.93 16.58 21.08
C PHE A 442 23.38 17.05 20.93
N SER A 443 24.31 16.11 20.83
CA SER A 443 25.72 16.43 20.62
C SER A 443 26.25 15.72 19.39
N ILE A 444 27.15 16.40 18.68
CA ILE A 444 28.01 15.82 17.66
C ILE A 444 29.39 15.77 18.28
N VAL A 445 29.87 14.57 18.61
CA VAL A 445 31.15 14.38 19.30
C VAL A 445 32.24 13.95 18.33
N ASP A 446 33.48 14.25 18.70
CA ASP A 446 34.65 13.72 18.00
C ASP A 446 34.57 12.19 17.96
N SER A 447 34.79 11.61 16.79
CA SER A 447 34.74 10.18 16.60
C SER A 447 35.92 9.45 17.23
N GLY A 448 36.96 10.17 17.70
CA GLY A 448 38.25 9.61 18.09
C GLY A 448 39.04 9.04 16.91
N LYS A 449 38.44 9.07 15.71
CA LYS A 449 38.95 8.57 14.45
C LYS A 449 39.21 9.74 13.52
N THR A 450 40.12 9.53 12.59
CA THR A 450 40.28 10.43 11.45
C THR A 450 39.02 10.28 10.60
N VAL A 451 38.41 11.41 10.24
CA VAL A 451 37.18 11.46 9.44
C VAL A 451 37.50 12.18 8.15
N ILE A 452 37.18 11.55 7.03
CA ILE A 452 37.35 12.11 5.70
C ILE A 452 36.00 11.98 5.00
N ALA A 453 35.33 13.11 4.76
CA ALA A 453 34.08 13.12 4.03
C ALA A 453 34.29 12.56 2.61
N GLN A 454 33.36 11.76 2.11
CA GLN A 454 33.47 11.11 0.80
C GLN A 454 33.67 12.12 -0.33
N SER A 455 33.07 13.31 -0.21
CA SER A 455 33.21 14.41 -1.18
C SER A 455 34.64 14.94 -1.30
N LEU A 456 35.51 14.69 -0.31
CA LEU A 456 36.92 15.08 -0.33
C LEU A 456 37.81 13.98 -0.91
N ILE A 457 37.27 12.79 -1.19
CA ILE A 457 38.01 11.66 -1.73
C ILE A 457 37.78 11.62 -3.24
N SER A 458 38.87 11.71 -3.98
CA SER A 458 38.90 11.53 -5.42
C SER A 458 39.64 10.25 -5.77
N GLU A 459 39.11 9.52 -6.74
CA GLU A 459 39.61 8.21 -7.12
C GLU A 459 39.73 8.13 -8.64
N ASP A 460 40.80 7.49 -9.11
CA ASP A 460 40.99 7.16 -10.52
C ASP A 460 41.38 5.70 -10.64
N TYR A 461 40.41 4.87 -10.98
CA TYR A 461 40.62 3.46 -11.29
C TYR A 461 40.49 3.17 -12.79
N ALA A 462 40.30 4.20 -13.62
CA ALA A 462 40.18 4.05 -15.06
C ALA A 462 41.55 4.05 -15.74
N SER A 463 42.51 4.81 -15.22
CA SER A 463 43.86 4.89 -15.77
C SER A 463 44.72 3.66 -15.43
N ALA A 464 45.84 3.47 -16.13
CA ALA A 464 46.74 2.35 -15.89
C ALA A 464 47.33 2.33 -14.47
N VAL A 465 47.48 3.50 -13.86
CA VAL A 465 47.93 3.68 -12.48
C VAL A 465 46.72 4.07 -11.63
N LYS A 466 46.29 3.17 -10.76
CA LYS A 466 45.11 3.37 -9.93
C LYS A 466 45.47 4.30 -8.79
N THR A 467 44.69 5.35 -8.56
CA THR A 467 45.01 6.36 -7.54
C THR A 467 43.84 6.74 -6.65
N VAL A 468 44.17 7.09 -5.41
CA VAL A 468 43.28 7.78 -4.48
C VAL A 468 43.95 9.08 -4.02
N ALA A 469 43.19 10.16 -3.92
CA ALA A 469 43.64 11.43 -3.37
C ALA A 469 42.57 12.02 -2.48
N VAL A 470 42.99 12.56 -1.35
CA VAL A 470 42.14 13.28 -0.40
C VAL A 470 42.45 14.78 -0.46
N ASP A 471 41.42 15.60 -0.58
CA ASP A 471 41.52 17.06 -0.55
C ASP A 471 41.47 17.62 0.88
N LEU A 472 42.38 17.15 1.75
CA LEU A 472 42.46 17.54 3.17
C LEU A 472 43.93 17.67 3.62
N ASP A 473 44.23 18.72 4.38
CA ASP A 473 45.56 19.01 4.91
C ASP A 473 45.86 18.28 6.24
N GLY A 474 47.15 18.14 6.56
CA GLY A 474 47.63 17.62 7.85
C GLY A 474 47.45 16.12 8.03
N LEU A 475 47.17 15.38 6.95
CA LEU A 475 47.08 13.93 6.98
C LEU A 475 48.47 13.29 6.93
N GLN A 476 48.55 12.08 7.47
CA GLN A 476 49.59 11.11 7.15
C GLN A 476 48.90 9.88 6.56
N TYR A 477 49.54 9.20 5.62
CA TYR A 477 48.99 8.00 5.01
C TYR A 477 49.93 6.80 5.17
N SER A 478 49.36 5.60 5.20
CA SER A 478 50.07 4.33 5.21
C SER A 478 49.39 3.35 4.26
N LEU A 479 50.19 2.60 3.51
CA LEU A 479 49.72 1.55 2.61
C LEU A 479 49.72 0.21 3.36
N ASP A 480 48.56 -0.42 3.49
CA ASP A 480 48.32 -1.71 4.15
C ASP A 480 48.94 -1.84 5.56
N GLY A 481 48.96 -0.74 6.33
CA GLY A 481 49.43 -0.72 7.71
C GLY A 481 50.96 -0.67 7.88
N GLY A 482 51.69 -0.33 6.82
CA GLY A 482 53.12 0.00 6.88
C GLY A 482 53.42 1.33 7.60
N SER A 483 54.62 1.85 7.41
CA SER A 483 55.03 3.15 7.97
C SER A 483 54.18 4.30 7.41
N TYR A 484 53.81 5.23 8.28
CA TYR A 484 53.11 6.44 7.88
C TYR A 484 54.07 7.45 7.24
N SER A 485 53.66 8.02 6.12
CA SER A 485 54.31 9.14 5.45
C SER A 485 53.41 10.38 5.52
N ASP A 486 54.00 11.57 5.54
CA ASP A 486 53.24 12.81 5.47
C ASP A 486 52.50 12.90 4.12
N TYR A 487 51.25 13.34 4.16
CA TYR A 487 50.39 13.48 3.00
C TYR A 487 50.17 14.96 2.71
N ALA A 488 50.54 15.40 1.50
CA ALA A 488 50.20 16.72 1.00
C ALA A 488 48.82 16.68 0.33
N ARG A 489 47.95 17.66 0.65
CA ARG A 489 46.60 17.78 0.11
C ARG A 489 46.53 17.58 -1.40
N GLY A 490 45.56 16.77 -1.84
CA GLY A 490 45.30 16.48 -3.26
C GLY A 490 46.35 15.58 -3.94
N THR A 491 47.37 15.09 -3.24
CA THR A 491 48.40 14.23 -3.83
C THR A 491 47.81 12.86 -4.19
N LYS A 492 48.02 12.41 -5.43
CA LYS A 492 47.60 11.09 -5.88
C LYS A 492 48.49 9.99 -5.29
N ILE A 493 47.90 9.10 -4.50
CA ILE A 493 48.55 7.91 -3.96
C ILE A 493 48.35 6.77 -4.95
N ASP A 494 49.43 6.18 -5.45
CA ASP A 494 49.37 4.97 -6.28
C ASP A 494 48.97 3.75 -5.42
N ILE A 495 47.84 3.16 -5.75
CA ILE A 495 47.26 2.00 -5.08
C ILE A 495 47.19 0.78 -6.00
N THR A 496 47.79 0.84 -7.19
CA THR A 496 47.75 -0.23 -8.20
C THR A 496 48.19 -1.58 -7.62
N GLY A 497 49.29 -1.58 -6.85
CA GLY A 497 49.82 -2.77 -6.20
C GLY A 497 49.06 -3.26 -4.97
N LEU A 498 48.04 -2.50 -4.52
CA LEU A 498 47.18 -2.88 -3.40
C LEU A 498 45.89 -3.58 -3.87
N ILE A 499 45.58 -3.57 -5.16
CA ILE A 499 44.40 -4.28 -5.69
C ILE A 499 44.70 -5.78 -5.72
N VAL A 500 43.89 -6.56 -5.02
CA VAL A 500 44.03 -8.02 -4.92
C VAL A 500 42.80 -8.73 -5.49
N ARG A 501 43.01 -9.94 -6.03
CA ARG A 501 41.95 -10.77 -6.63
C ARG A 501 41.24 -11.66 -5.61
N GLU A 502 41.96 -12.17 -4.62
CA GLU A 502 41.44 -12.95 -3.49
C GLU A 502 42.29 -12.67 -2.23
N GLY A 503 41.72 -12.80 -1.03
CA GLY A 503 42.42 -12.58 0.26
C GLY A 503 41.96 -11.34 1.04
N ARG A 504 42.76 -10.89 2.03
CA ARG A 504 42.39 -9.74 2.90
C ARG A 504 42.31 -8.43 2.12
N ASN A 505 41.33 -7.56 2.44
CA ASN A 505 41.27 -6.21 1.89
C ASN A 505 42.59 -5.48 2.21
N LYS A 506 43.20 -4.88 1.18
CA LYS A 506 44.31 -3.94 1.36
C LYS A 506 43.71 -2.55 1.52
N CYS A 507 44.30 -1.74 2.37
CA CYS A 507 43.74 -0.43 2.71
C CYS A 507 44.78 0.67 2.58
N VAL A 508 44.31 1.89 2.34
CA VAL A 508 45.08 3.10 2.62
C VAL A 508 44.57 3.65 3.95
N TYR A 509 45.47 3.76 4.91
CA TYR A 509 45.14 4.30 6.23
C TYR A 509 45.54 5.77 6.25
N PHE A 510 44.58 6.66 6.47
CA PHE A 510 44.85 8.07 6.69
C PHE A 510 44.71 8.38 8.17
N ARG A 511 45.67 9.05 8.78
CA ARG A 511 45.56 9.53 10.16
C ARG A 511 45.84 11.01 10.26
N GLN A 512 45.17 11.68 11.18
CA GLN A 512 45.39 13.09 11.50
C GLN A 512 45.66 13.22 13.00
N ASN A 513 46.73 13.95 13.37
CA ASN A 513 46.99 14.36 14.76
C ASN A 513 46.97 13.21 15.81
N GLY A 514 47.40 12.00 15.44
CA GLY A 514 47.45 10.86 16.36
C GLY A 514 46.09 10.18 16.64
N LYS A 515 45.01 10.57 15.96
CA LYS A 515 43.72 9.86 15.99
C LYS A 515 43.82 8.47 15.37
N GLU A 516 42.85 7.61 15.68
CA GLU A 516 42.72 6.33 14.96
C GLU A 516 42.59 6.57 13.45
N PRO A 517 43.17 5.71 12.60
CA PRO A 517 43.20 5.99 11.16
C PRO A 517 41.84 5.78 10.50
N TYR A 518 41.49 6.68 9.58
CA TYR A 518 40.46 6.44 8.56
C TYR A 518 40.97 5.35 7.62
N VAL A 519 40.21 4.27 7.49
CA VAL A 519 40.56 3.13 6.64
C VAL A 519 39.84 3.26 5.31
N TYR A 520 40.55 3.74 4.29
CA TYR A 520 40.08 3.64 2.92
C TYR A 520 40.34 2.23 2.40
N ASN A 521 39.29 1.44 2.24
CA ASN A 521 39.41 0.10 1.66
C ASN A 521 39.69 0.24 0.16
N VAL A 522 40.88 -0.19 -0.27
CA VAL A 522 41.20 -0.25 -1.70
C VAL A 522 40.29 -1.30 -2.33
N ARG A 523 39.67 -0.93 -3.44
CA ARG A 523 38.70 -1.81 -4.09
C ARG A 523 39.42 -3.02 -4.67
N LYS A 524 38.86 -4.21 -4.48
CA LYS A 524 39.39 -5.46 -5.01
C LYS A 524 38.98 -5.66 -6.46
N TYR A 525 39.67 -6.58 -7.14
CA TYR A 525 39.07 -7.25 -8.30
C TYR A 525 38.14 -8.34 -7.76
N GLU A 526 36.83 -8.20 -7.93
CA GLU A 526 35.88 -9.28 -7.68
C GLU A 526 35.62 -10.05 -8.98
N ASN A 527 35.76 -11.38 -8.94
CA ASN A 527 35.07 -12.24 -9.90
C ASN A 527 33.61 -12.29 -9.44
N ILE A 528 32.66 -11.83 -10.26
CA ILE A 528 31.24 -11.81 -9.91
C ILE A 528 30.63 -13.17 -10.24
N THR A 529 30.00 -13.81 -9.25
CA THR A 529 29.14 -15.01 -9.41
C THR A 529 27.69 -14.62 -9.12
N VAL A 530 26.70 -15.26 -9.73
CA VAL A 530 25.25 -14.95 -9.61
C VAL A 530 24.77 -14.75 -8.16
N ALA A 531 25.22 -15.60 -7.22
CA ALA A 531 24.86 -15.49 -5.79
C ALA A 531 25.40 -14.21 -5.09
N GLY A 532 26.39 -13.53 -5.66
CA GLY A 532 26.94 -12.27 -5.13
C GLY A 532 26.12 -11.03 -5.53
N PHE A 533 25.27 -11.15 -6.55
CA PHE A 533 24.31 -10.11 -6.91
C PHE A 533 23.07 -10.13 -5.99
N GLU A 534 22.70 -11.31 -5.48
CA GLU A 534 21.51 -11.53 -4.64
C GLU A 534 21.63 -10.97 -3.20
N SER A 535 22.82 -10.55 -2.76
CA SER A 535 23.05 -10.02 -1.39
C SER A 535 23.12 -8.49 -1.27
N ALA A 536 22.60 -7.74 -2.27
CA ALA A 536 22.43 -6.28 -2.24
C ALA A 536 23.70 -5.43 -2.01
N ALA A 537 24.88 -5.92 -2.38
CA ALA A 537 26.09 -5.10 -2.40
C ALA A 537 26.30 -4.49 -3.80
N THR A 538 25.96 -3.21 -3.98
CA THR A 538 26.35 -2.46 -5.18
C THR A 538 27.88 -2.39 -5.26
N PRO A 539 28.55 -2.94 -6.30
CA PRO A 539 29.99 -2.83 -6.41
C PRO A 539 30.35 -1.38 -6.72
N ALA A 540 31.17 -0.77 -5.88
CA ALA A 540 31.73 0.52 -6.18
C ALA A 540 32.81 0.36 -7.27
N TYR A 541 32.48 0.57 -8.55
CA TYR A 541 33.29 1.22 -9.61
C TYR A 541 32.58 1.04 -10.95
N SER A 542 31.77 2.03 -11.32
CA SER A 542 31.62 2.41 -12.72
C SER A 542 31.34 3.89 -12.75
N LYS A 543 32.28 4.65 -13.33
CA LYS A 543 32.06 6.06 -13.65
C LYS A 543 31.04 6.07 -14.79
N TYR A 544 29.78 6.26 -14.44
CA TYR A 544 28.70 6.58 -15.35
C TYR A 544 29.09 7.83 -16.15
N THR A 545 29.13 7.71 -17.47
CA THR A 545 28.79 8.83 -18.36
C THR A 545 27.56 8.36 -19.11
N PRO A 546 26.37 8.90 -18.82
CA PRO A 546 25.14 8.42 -19.41
C PRO A 546 25.10 8.82 -20.89
N VAL A 547 25.01 7.84 -21.76
CA VAL A 547 24.49 8.00 -23.12
C VAL A 547 23.65 6.76 -23.44
N GLY A 548 22.33 6.87 -23.29
CA GLY A 548 21.36 5.82 -23.66
C GLY A 548 20.91 4.91 -22.50
N THR A 549 19.62 4.61 -22.46
CA THR A 549 18.81 4.32 -21.27
C THR A 549 18.53 2.81 -21.06
N MET A 550 18.40 2.46 -19.77
CA MET A 550 17.76 1.28 -19.11
C MET A 550 18.37 -0.13 -19.27
N LYS A 551 18.77 -0.70 -18.12
CA LYS A 551 19.12 -2.12 -17.89
C LYS A 551 18.07 -2.74 -16.98
N HIS A 552 17.52 -3.90 -17.35
CA HIS A 552 16.77 -4.78 -16.45
C HIS A 552 17.58 -6.07 -16.22
N SER A 553 17.65 -6.52 -14.96
CA SER A 553 18.32 -7.77 -14.56
C SER A 553 17.34 -8.64 -13.76
N GLY A 554 17.15 -9.89 -14.19
CA GLY A 554 16.38 -10.91 -13.47
C GLY A 554 16.96 -12.30 -13.74
N ASN A 555 17.05 -13.14 -12.70
CA ASN A 555 17.46 -14.54 -12.83
C ASN A 555 16.27 -15.38 -13.34
N TYR A 556 16.27 -15.78 -14.61
CA TYR A 556 15.35 -16.79 -15.12
C TYR A 556 16.05 -18.15 -15.10
N GLY A 557 15.99 -18.82 -13.96
CA GLY A 557 16.40 -20.21 -13.82
C GLY A 557 15.25 -21.14 -14.16
N ALA A 558 15.25 -21.72 -15.37
CA ALA A 558 14.35 -22.81 -15.73
C ALA A 558 15.18 -24.03 -16.13
N ARG A 559 14.89 -25.19 -15.53
CA ARG A 559 15.33 -26.46 -16.11
C ARG A 559 14.56 -26.62 -17.42
N LEU A 560 15.24 -26.45 -18.54
CA LEU A 560 14.65 -26.71 -19.84
C LEU A 560 14.39 -28.20 -19.96
N ASN A 561 13.15 -28.56 -20.26
CA ASN A 561 12.73 -29.93 -20.54
C ASN A 561 12.48 -30.03 -22.03
N PRO A 562 13.52 -30.17 -22.87
CA PRO A 562 13.34 -30.09 -24.30
C PRO A 562 12.52 -31.31 -24.77
N ALA A 563 11.43 -31.07 -25.50
CA ALA A 563 10.61 -32.11 -26.07
C ALA A 563 11.26 -32.63 -27.36
N PHE A 564 11.33 -33.96 -27.53
CA PHE A 564 11.87 -34.54 -28.75
C PHE A 564 10.94 -34.24 -29.94
N ASN A 565 11.40 -33.42 -30.88
CA ASN A 565 10.69 -33.17 -32.13
C ASN A 565 11.06 -34.26 -33.15
N SER A 566 10.16 -35.23 -33.30
CA SER A 566 10.33 -36.37 -34.21
C SER A 566 10.44 -36.00 -35.71
N GLY A 567 9.96 -34.81 -36.10
CA GLY A 567 10.06 -34.33 -37.48
C GLY A 567 11.45 -33.82 -37.85
N GLU A 568 12.17 -33.27 -36.88
CA GLU A 568 13.50 -32.66 -37.07
C GLU A 568 14.64 -33.51 -36.47
N GLY A 569 14.31 -34.53 -35.68
CA GLY A 569 15.29 -35.45 -35.08
C GLY A 569 16.12 -34.81 -33.97
N ILE A 570 15.59 -33.78 -33.30
CA ILE A 570 16.28 -32.96 -32.29
C ILE A 570 15.36 -32.67 -31.11
N TYR A 571 15.95 -32.36 -29.96
CA TYR A 571 15.20 -31.93 -28.77
C TYR A 571 15.01 -30.40 -28.83
N VAL A 572 13.77 -29.94 -28.64
CA VAL A 572 13.37 -28.52 -28.72
C VAL A 572 12.78 -28.09 -27.39
N SER A 573 13.32 -27.03 -26.80
CA SER A 573 12.63 -26.27 -25.74
C SER A 573 12.36 -24.87 -26.25
N GLU A 574 11.14 -24.40 -26.04
CA GLU A 574 10.71 -23.04 -26.34
C GLU A 574 10.63 -22.27 -25.02
N MET A 575 11.23 -21.09 -24.96
CA MET A 575 10.95 -20.11 -23.90
C MET A 575 10.42 -18.85 -24.53
N TYR A 576 9.29 -18.38 -24.01
CA TYR A 576 8.72 -17.08 -24.34
C TYR A 576 9.24 -16.04 -23.34
N PHE A 577 9.53 -14.84 -23.84
CA PHE A 577 9.89 -13.73 -22.94
C PHE A 577 8.74 -13.29 -22.04
N SER A 578 7.49 -13.54 -22.42
CA SER A 578 6.33 -13.35 -21.54
C SER A 578 6.36 -14.27 -20.31
N ASP A 579 7.05 -15.41 -20.38
CA ASP A 579 7.25 -16.30 -19.23
C ASP A 579 8.31 -15.75 -18.25
N MET A 580 8.95 -14.64 -18.63
CA MET A 580 9.97 -13.92 -17.89
C MET A 580 9.45 -12.59 -17.31
N GLU A 581 8.15 -12.36 -17.09
CA GLU A 581 7.68 -11.05 -16.59
C GLU A 581 7.16 -10.99 -15.14
N TYR A 582 7.74 -10.04 -14.40
CA TYR A 582 7.06 -9.20 -13.41
C TYR A 582 6.38 -8.05 -14.14
N ALA A 583 5.11 -7.79 -13.82
CA ALA A 583 4.30 -6.73 -14.40
C ALA A 583 4.88 -5.32 -14.16
N LEU A 584 5.24 -4.63 -15.25
CA LEU A 584 5.31 -3.17 -15.31
C LEU A 584 4.44 -2.72 -16.48
N LYS A 585 3.44 -1.88 -16.18
CA LYS A 585 2.26 -1.68 -17.02
C LYS A 585 2.46 -0.80 -18.27
N ASP A 586 3.64 -0.20 -18.49
CA ASP A 586 3.76 0.96 -19.39
C ASP A 586 4.96 1.03 -20.35
N ASN A 587 5.69 -0.06 -20.68
CA ASN A 587 6.73 0.04 -21.71
C ASN A 587 6.73 -1.12 -22.71
N ALA A 588 6.14 -0.87 -23.88
CA ALA A 588 6.44 -1.60 -25.10
C ALA A 588 7.90 -1.37 -25.50
N TRP A 589 8.75 -2.40 -25.43
CA TRP A 589 10.15 -2.28 -25.86
C TRP A 589 10.24 -2.32 -27.39
N SER A 590 10.82 -1.31 -28.04
CA SER A 590 11.12 -1.34 -29.49
C SER A 590 12.59 -1.72 -29.73
N PHE A 591 12.85 -2.60 -30.71
CA PHE A 591 14.20 -2.92 -31.20
C PHE A 591 14.66 -1.99 -32.34
N ASP A 592 13.90 -0.95 -32.67
CA ASP A 592 14.27 -0.04 -33.74
C ASP A 592 15.60 0.68 -33.41
N GLY A 593 16.55 0.62 -34.36
CA GLY A 593 17.90 1.15 -34.18
C GLY A 593 18.88 0.27 -33.41
N CYS A 594 18.46 -0.89 -32.89
CA CYS A 594 19.33 -1.82 -32.17
C CYS A 594 20.16 -2.70 -33.12
N LEU A 595 21.39 -3.00 -32.73
CA LEU A 595 22.36 -3.79 -33.49
C LEU A 595 22.39 -5.25 -33.05
N SER A 596 22.30 -5.53 -31.75
CA SER A 596 22.35 -6.89 -31.25
C SER A 596 21.54 -7.12 -29.98
N LEU A 597 21.08 -8.35 -29.78
CA LEU A 597 20.53 -8.85 -28.52
C LEU A 597 21.57 -9.76 -27.89
N GLU A 598 21.98 -9.47 -26.68
CA GLU A 598 23.03 -10.19 -25.97
C GLU A 598 22.50 -10.76 -24.67
N PHE A 599 22.94 -11.95 -24.30
CA PHE A 599 22.66 -12.55 -23.00
C PHE A 599 23.73 -13.58 -22.68
N TRP A 600 23.83 -13.97 -21.42
CA TRP A 600 24.75 -15.02 -20.97
C TRP A 600 24.02 -16.33 -20.83
N VAL A 601 24.66 -17.42 -21.25
CA VAL A 601 24.13 -18.78 -21.11
C VAL A 601 25.16 -19.65 -20.40
N TYR A 602 24.70 -20.38 -19.39
CA TYR A 602 25.46 -21.44 -18.73
C TYR A 602 24.88 -22.79 -19.10
N ALA A 603 25.74 -23.80 -19.26
CA ALA A 603 25.34 -25.19 -19.37
C ALA A 603 26.16 -26.07 -18.42
N ALA A 604 25.50 -27.02 -17.75
CA ALA A 604 26.15 -27.99 -16.85
C ALA A 604 27.00 -29.06 -17.59
N ASP A 605 26.85 -29.14 -18.91
CA ASP A 605 27.62 -29.99 -19.82
C ASP A 605 28.01 -29.23 -21.08
N ASP A 606 28.94 -29.77 -21.88
CA ASP A 606 29.30 -29.18 -23.17
C ASP A 606 28.05 -29.18 -24.05
N TRP A 607 27.61 -27.99 -24.42
CA TRP A 607 26.32 -27.82 -25.05
C TRP A 607 26.44 -27.02 -26.33
N SER A 608 26.13 -27.70 -27.42
CA SER A 608 25.97 -27.09 -28.74
C SER A 608 24.51 -26.72 -28.90
N VAL A 609 24.23 -25.42 -28.98
CA VAL A 609 22.87 -24.89 -29.07
C VAL A 609 22.70 -24.09 -30.33
N SER A 610 21.60 -24.32 -31.04
CA SER A 610 21.13 -23.36 -32.04
C SER A 610 19.94 -22.62 -31.46
N ILE A 611 20.00 -21.30 -31.53
CA ILE A 611 18.98 -20.40 -30.99
C ILE A 611 18.31 -19.73 -32.17
N TRP A 612 16.98 -19.73 -32.13
CA TRP A 612 16.14 -19.06 -33.10
C TRP A 612 15.57 -17.79 -32.48
N LEU A 613 15.41 -16.77 -33.31
CA LEU A 613 14.65 -15.59 -32.98
C LEU A 613 13.45 -15.55 -33.91
N LEU A 614 12.26 -15.80 -33.37
CA LEU A 614 11.02 -15.93 -34.13
C LEU A 614 10.12 -14.71 -33.83
N ALA A 615 9.68 -14.03 -34.89
CA ALA A 615 8.59 -13.06 -34.79
C ALA A 615 7.27 -13.81 -34.97
N ASP A 616 6.47 -13.94 -33.91
CA ASP A 616 5.26 -14.76 -33.93
C ASP A 616 4.04 -13.99 -34.44
N THR A 617 4.05 -13.68 -35.72
CA THR A 617 2.83 -13.39 -36.46
C THR A 617 2.72 -14.36 -37.64
N TRP A 618 2.25 -15.58 -37.36
CA TRP A 618 1.60 -16.46 -38.35
C TRP A 618 2.44 -16.87 -39.57
N GLY A 619 3.72 -17.20 -39.35
CA GLY A 619 4.58 -17.78 -40.40
C GLY A 619 6.09 -17.73 -40.13
N GLY A 620 6.49 -17.60 -38.86
CA GLY A 620 7.84 -17.36 -38.33
C GLY A 620 9.00 -17.36 -39.33
N VAL A 621 9.53 -16.17 -39.63
CA VAL A 621 10.86 -16.05 -40.21
C VAL A 621 11.84 -15.95 -39.05
N GLY A 622 12.80 -16.87 -38.99
CA GLY A 622 13.83 -16.87 -37.96
C GLY A 622 15.23 -17.00 -38.54
N THR A 623 16.19 -16.35 -37.90
CA THR A 623 17.62 -16.49 -38.22
C THR A 623 18.27 -17.37 -37.15
N PRO A 624 18.58 -18.64 -37.45
CA PRO A 624 19.27 -19.49 -36.48
C PRO A 624 20.73 -19.08 -36.35
N GLU A 625 21.19 -18.91 -35.11
CA GLU A 625 22.62 -18.79 -34.80
C GLU A 625 23.03 -19.91 -33.86
N ARG A 626 24.20 -20.50 -34.13
CA ARG A 626 24.73 -21.63 -33.39
C ARG A 626 25.85 -21.17 -32.47
N PHE A 627 25.77 -21.59 -31.22
CA PHE A 627 26.72 -21.30 -30.16
C PHE A 627 27.20 -22.59 -29.54
N GLU A 628 28.49 -22.62 -29.19
CA GLU A 628 29.08 -23.68 -28.41
C GLU A 628 29.29 -23.13 -27.00
N ILE A 629 28.62 -23.74 -26.03
CA ILE A 629 28.67 -23.36 -24.62
C ILE A 629 29.48 -24.45 -23.92
N PRO A 630 30.74 -24.17 -23.56
CA PRO A 630 31.55 -25.15 -22.86
C PRO A 630 30.94 -25.49 -21.51
N LYS A 631 31.13 -26.75 -21.09
CA LYS A 631 30.70 -27.26 -19.80
C LYS A 631 31.08 -26.30 -18.67
N ASN A 632 30.13 -26.04 -17.78
CA ASN A 632 30.28 -25.24 -16.57
C ASN A 632 30.80 -23.81 -16.82
N THR A 633 30.50 -23.24 -17.99
CA THR A 633 30.99 -21.92 -18.38
C THR A 633 29.83 -21.01 -18.77
N TRP A 634 29.79 -19.81 -18.17
CA TRP A 634 28.95 -18.72 -18.66
C TRP A 634 29.56 -18.21 -19.97
N THR A 635 28.80 -18.37 -21.05
CA THR A 635 29.18 -17.97 -22.39
C THR A 635 28.27 -16.84 -22.82
N LYS A 636 28.86 -15.70 -23.19
CA LYS A 636 28.08 -14.60 -23.75
C LYS A 636 27.66 -14.98 -25.16
N VAL A 637 26.36 -14.93 -25.38
CA VAL A 637 25.71 -15.13 -26.67
C VAL A 637 25.26 -13.75 -27.16
N SER A 638 25.49 -13.47 -28.44
CA SER A 638 25.15 -12.20 -29.08
C SER A 638 24.49 -12.50 -30.42
N PHE A 639 23.25 -12.05 -30.59
CA PHE A 639 22.48 -12.14 -31.81
C PHE A 639 22.57 -10.84 -32.56
N ASP A 640 22.96 -10.90 -33.82
CA ASP A 640 22.95 -9.74 -34.71
C ASP A 640 21.51 -9.45 -35.17
N LEU A 641 20.90 -8.42 -34.60
CA LEU A 641 19.53 -8.00 -34.90
C LEU A 641 19.43 -7.29 -36.27
N SER A 642 20.55 -6.88 -36.88
CA SER A 642 20.53 -6.27 -38.22
C SER A 642 19.99 -7.23 -39.28
N LYS A 643 20.11 -8.55 -39.06
CA LYS A 643 19.58 -9.60 -39.94
C LYS A 643 18.04 -9.66 -39.95
N LEU A 644 17.37 -9.08 -38.95
CA LEU A 644 15.91 -8.98 -38.90
C LEU A 644 15.38 -7.86 -39.81
N GLN A 645 16.21 -6.86 -40.13
CA GLN A 645 15.80 -5.73 -40.99
C GLN A 645 15.56 -6.15 -42.44
N GLU A 646 16.12 -7.28 -42.88
CA GLU A 646 15.87 -7.84 -44.23
C GLU A 646 14.47 -8.49 -44.34
N ILE A 647 13.81 -8.76 -43.22
CA ILE A 647 12.60 -9.59 -43.14
C ILE A 647 11.31 -8.74 -43.14
N SER A 648 11.34 -7.49 -42.68
CA SER A 648 10.16 -6.61 -42.70
C SER A 648 10.55 -5.13 -42.65
N ALA A 649 10.10 -4.35 -43.63
CA ALA A 649 10.33 -2.92 -43.72
C ALA A 649 9.25 -2.07 -43.01
N SER A 650 8.30 -2.66 -42.26
CA SER A 650 7.06 -1.94 -41.94
C SER A 650 6.28 -2.30 -40.67
N VAL A 651 6.86 -2.87 -39.61
CA VAL A 651 6.10 -3.09 -38.37
C VAL A 651 6.95 -2.77 -37.13
N ASP A 652 6.40 -1.91 -36.26
CA ASP A 652 6.90 -1.66 -34.90
C ASP A 652 6.79 -2.95 -34.09
N TYR A 653 7.92 -3.62 -33.93
CA TYR A 653 8.01 -4.85 -33.16
C TYR A 653 8.23 -4.52 -31.69
N THR A 654 7.25 -4.84 -30.84
CA THR A 654 7.35 -4.78 -29.39
C THR A 654 7.88 -6.12 -28.82
N LEU A 655 8.60 -6.12 -27.69
CA LEU A 655 9.13 -7.38 -27.07
C LEU A 655 8.03 -8.42 -26.83
N ASP A 656 6.80 -7.97 -26.56
CA ASP A 656 5.64 -8.82 -26.27
C ASP A 656 5.30 -9.77 -27.42
N HIS A 657 5.72 -9.45 -28.65
CA HIS A 657 5.45 -10.24 -29.86
C HIS A 657 6.67 -10.98 -30.40
N LEU A 658 7.81 -10.90 -29.71
CA LEU A 658 9.11 -11.32 -30.21
C LEU A 658 9.91 -12.00 -29.11
N LEU A 659 9.92 -13.33 -29.16
CA LEU A 659 11.06 -14.23 -29.02
C LEU A 659 10.54 -15.58 -28.56
N VAL A 660 10.66 -16.58 -29.43
CA VAL A 660 10.78 -17.97 -29.00
C VAL A 660 12.25 -18.32 -29.05
N LEU A 661 12.90 -18.45 -27.89
CA LEU A 661 14.21 -19.11 -27.80
C LEU A 661 13.97 -20.61 -28.03
N SER A 662 13.96 -21.04 -29.30
CA SER A 662 14.00 -22.47 -29.62
C SER A 662 15.44 -22.95 -29.47
N LEU A 663 15.69 -23.75 -28.43
CA LEU A 663 17.01 -24.25 -28.07
C LEU A 663 17.17 -25.68 -28.60
N LEU A 664 17.99 -25.83 -29.64
CA LEU A 664 18.20 -27.12 -30.32
C LEU A 664 19.44 -27.82 -29.78
N GLY A 665 19.26 -28.93 -29.05
CA GLY A 665 20.35 -29.72 -28.47
C GLY A 665 20.27 -31.21 -28.81
N THR A 666 21.40 -31.92 -28.67
CA THR A 666 21.50 -33.39 -28.90
C THR A 666 21.39 -34.23 -27.62
N ALA A 667 21.22 -33.59 -26.45
CA ALA A 667 21.18 -34.24 -25.15
C ALA A 667 19.82 -34.05 -24.48
N GLU A 668 19.30 -35.13 -23.86
CA GLU A 668 17.96 -35.20 -23.25
C GLU A 668 17.80 -34.35 -21.98
N ASP A 669 18.88 -34.05 -21.29
CA ASP A 669 18.87 -33.35 -20.00
C ASP A 669 20.15 -32.52 -19.85
N VAL A 670 20.09 -31.24 -20.19
CA VAL A 670 21.17 -30.29 -19.87
C VAL A 670 20.59 -29.20 -18.99
N GLU A 671 21.18 -29.02 -17.82
CA GLU A 671 20.82 -27.92 -16.93
C GLU A 671 21.43 -26.63 -17.48
N VAL A 672 20.57 -25.68 -17.83
CA VAL A 672 20.91 -24.45 -18.55
C VAL A 672 20.35 -23.26 -17.80
N TYR A 673 21.11 -22.16 -17.76
CA TYR A 673 20.66 -20.90 -17.17
C TYR A 673 20.94 -19.75 -18.13
N ILE A 674 20.07 -18.74 -18.13
CA ILE A 674 20.21 -17.52 -18.94
C ILE A 674 20.20 -16.29 -18.02
N ASP A 675 21.04 -15.30 -18.32
CA ASP A 675 21.19 -14.06 -17.53
C ASP A 675 21.58 -12.83 -18.39
N ASP A 676 21.43 -11.61 -17.85
CA ASP A 676 21.85 -10.30 -18.39
C ASP A 676 21.44 -10.06 -19.86
N ILE A 677 20.14 -10.28 -20.12
CA ILE A 677 19.54 -9.99 -21.42
C ILE A 677 19.60 -8.48 -21.69
N SER A 678 20.30 -8.13 -22.76
CA SER A 678 20.69 -6.77 -23.11
C SER A 678 20.42 -6.51 -24.58
N VAL A 679 19.83 -5.36 -24.88
CA VAL A 679 19.73 -4.87 -26.25
C VAL A 679 20.82 -3.83 -26.46
N VAL A 680 21.58 -3.95 -27.55
CA VAL A 680 22.75 -3.11 -27.83
C VAL A 680 22.50 -2.27 -29.07
N GLY A 681 22.51 -0.94 -28.92
CA GLY A 681 22.70 0.02 -30.00
C GLY A 681 21.68 1.17 -30.08
N ILE A 682 22.19 2.36 -30.46
CA ILE A 682 21.65 3.18 -31.58
C ILE A 682 22.87 3.53 -32.46
N ARG A 683 22.65 3.59 -33.77
CA ARG A 683 23.53 4.24 -34.75
C ARG A 683 23.93 5.67 -34.37
#